data_AF-A0A7S2WEN9-F1
#
_entry.id   AF-A0A7S2WEN9-F1
#
_cell.length_a   1.000
_cell.length_b   1.000
_cell.length_c   1.000
_cell.angle_alpha   90.00
_cell.angle_beta   90.00
_cell.angle_gamma   90.00
#
_symmetry.space_group_name_H-M   'P 1'
#
loop_
_entity.id
_entity.type
_entity.pdbx_description
1 polymer ?
#
loop_
_entity_poly.entity_id
_entity_poly.type
_entity_poly.pdbx_seq_one_letter_code
_entity_poly.pdbx_strand_id
1 'polypeptide(L)'
;MAGGNKKKPQMVREEEGVVTAQDEAVPEQQRSKDSVLQVFWSLADVKKETRIEATRDFLNIKSVLDVESSDHAYSVKRLVRGLTSSRGAARQGFSVALTQLIRNCPEIDVDQVLEQLNQVTEVNGSMKADVKRGYWIGRLFGYLSLVRSGRCSNEKVLVGIIQGCLVLGKKKDWMREFSTEIICDILNLMNEGELTRTLDEVKNFGAFTEKTFKEISAWELSLLCTLDECTLNKRKAQEAFHRHITFRIPHVKAEEEGNSWEELVEPLRLASTTFPRLHSVWPKLVRIACADGTESFKSLWELIEQHFVVEGSHQRRYCAIKLFEYSTSYLVETGKFEWVRDVLLTETFLKFLVHNAVSEERYLFAVANRALSHLGNALAADNVSRFYRLAILGYIRTYAPKNFDKRSKSELSSKLLSIKDIADDAKSTSAQIKHLQKLFQEQLTSGNDNPWTVDALYCVCRNIKDGDVRLETSGKVAEFLFEKMFFLSKKSAEPAPESFQQMCCSVISKLITDMVLHESSAYNTMTKEDEKSQAKYWKQKLDWGKVEKLNEMYDKMQSSSVVSISEDEAKARSAALTAVKKLKKSKIDNELMLGISLIVQNLSLQSILLEVGTGESEMEVNIDIPELLSDLTMCCDRLSSKKNKKNDLDPMVVLTDVLIAVESQPSMLLRAVVKNSFRLISSQSTASSIEAILDVLMSRHTVDIKNKGKEEGGSDDEEEGESGEEEEEEEEEEE
;
A
#
# COMPACT_ATOMS: atom_id res chain seq x y z
N MET A 1 93.86 -6.47 11.51
CA MET A 1 93.59 -6.48 10.04
C MET A 1 93.54 -7.93 9.58
N ALA A 2 92.68 -8.23 8.61
CA ALA A 2 92.37 -9.54 8.00
C ALA A 2 91.49 -10.47 8.85
N GLY A 3 90.20 -10.54 8.49
CA GLY A 3 89.22 -11.50 9.02
C GLY A 3 88.88 -12.54 7.95
N GLY A 4 89.13 -13.81 8.26
CA GLY A 4 88.92 -14.96 7.40
C GLY A 4 87.57 -15.67 7.61
N ASN A 5 87.10 -16.25 6.51
CA ASN A 5 85.96 -17.15 6.34
C ASN A 5 85.71 -18.17 7.47
N LYS A 6 84.41 -18.48 7.73
CA LYS A 6 83.87 -19.85 7.73
C LYS A 6 82.33 -19.91 7.87
N LYS A 7 81.79 -21.00 7.33
CA LYS A 7 80.39 -21.39 7.01
C LYS A 7 79.39 -21.46 8.20
N LYS A 8 78.10 -21.30 7.86
CA LYS A 8 76.85 -21.63 8.63
C LYS A 8 76.85 -23.08 9.20
N PRO A 9 76.14 -23.34 10.33
CA PRO A 9 74.73 -23.80 10.27
C PRO A 9 73.76 -23.29 11.38
N GLN A 10 72.46 -23.35 11.01
CA GLN A 10 71.17 -23.44 11.74
C GLN A 10 71.05 -23.22 13.27
N MET A 11 70.00 -22.48 13.69
CA MET A 11 68.91 -23.02 14.51
C MET A 11 67.65 -22.11 14.49
N VAL A 12 66.52 -22.78 14.73
CA VAL A 12 65.11 -22.45 14.48
C VAL A 12 64.55 -21.42 15.48
N ARG A 13 63.66 -20.53 15.00
CA ARG A 13 62.71 -19.80 15.84
C ARG A 13 61.32 -19.92 15.21
N GLU A 14 60.41 -20.51 15.95
CA GLU A 14 58.97 -20.54 15.66
C GLU A 14 58.40 -19.12 15.84
N GLU A 15 57.68 -18.62 14.83
CA GLU A 15 56.91 -17.38 14.91
C GLU A 15 55.42 -17.72 14.95
N GLU A 16 54.75 -17.18 15.97
CA GLU A 16 53.30 -17.19 16.15
C GLU A 16 52.62 -16.33 15.07
N GLY A 17 51.88 -16.97 14.16
CA GLY A 17 51.16 -16.33 13.07
C GLY A 17 49.79 -15.78 13.50
N VAL A 18 49.64 -14.46 13.39
CA VAL A 18 48.37 -13.75 13.32
C VAL A 18 47.62 -14.21 12.06
N VAL A 19 46.47 -14.87 12.21
CA VAL A 19 45.65 -15.31 11.07
C VAL A 19 44.83 -14.13 10.54
N THR A 20 45.35 -13.48 9.51
CA THR A 20 44.57 -12.65 8.58
C THR A 20 43.93 -13.57 7.54
N ALA A 21 42.60 -13.55 7.44
CA ALA A 21 41.89 -14.18 6.34
C ALA A 21 41.96 -13.24 5.12
N GLN A 22 42.70 -13.65 4.09
CA GLN A 22 42.60 -13.11 2.74
C GLN A 22 42.15 -14.24 1.81
N ASP A 23 41.36 -13.85 0.82
CA ASP A 23 40.62 -14.65 -0.14
C ASP A 23 41.51 -15.47 -1.09
N GLU A 24 41.02 -16.67 -1.46
CA GLU A 24 41.22 -17.25 -2.78
C GLU A 24 39.88 -17.87 -3.22
N ALA A 25 39.31 -17.34 -4.30
CA ALA A 25 38.14 -17.89 -4.97
C ALA A 25 38.49 -19.28 -5.57
N VAL A 26 37.63 -20.27 -5.32
CA VAL A 26 37.74 -21.62 -5.92
C VAL A 26 36.40 -21.94 -6.59
N PRO A 27 36.39 -22.48 -7.83
CA PRO A 27 35.19 -22.54 -8.66
C PRO A 27 34.13 -23.49 -8.11
N GLU A 28 32.87 -23.17 -8.42
CA GLU A 28 31.68 -23.94 -8.08
C GLU A 28 31.63 -25.29 -8.77
N GLN A 29 32.03 -26.35 -8.05
CA GLN A 29 31.58 -27.71 -8.35
C GLN A 29 31.18 -28.45 -7.07
N GLN A 30 29.88 -28.75 -6.97
CA GLN A 30 29.25 -29.77 -6.12
C GLN A 30 29.66 -29.80 -4.64
N ARG A 31 29.17 -28.85 -3.84
CA ARG A 31 29.27 -28.88 -2.36
C ARG A 31 28.02 -29.51 -1.74
N SER A 32 28.21 -30.57 -0.94
CA SER A 32 27.14 -31.30 -0.26
C SER A 32 26.40 -30.43 0.76
N LYS A 33 25.07 -30.33 0.65
CA LYS A 33 24.17 -29.55 1.51
C LYS A 33 24.15 -29.93 3.02
N ASP A 34 24.90 -30.95 3.44
CA ASP A 34 24.89 -31.48 4.82
C ASP A 34 26.06 -31.02 5.70
N SER A 35 26.97 -30.17 5.20
CA SER A 35 28.14 -29.76 5.98
C SER A 35 27.83 -28.60 6.93
N VAL A 36 28.04 -28.81 8.23
CA VAL A 36 27.96 -27.78 9.30
C VAL A 36 28.74 -26.51 8.93
N LEU A 37 29.86 -26.65 8.21
CA LEU A 37 30.67 -25.52 7.74
C LEU A 37 29.94 -24.63 6.73
N GLN A 38 29.18 -25.21 5.80
CA GLN A 38 28.45 -24.45 4.79
C GLN A 38 27.39 -23.55 5.43
N VAL A 39 26.68 -24.10 6.44
CA VAL A 39 25.65 -23.37 7.16
C VAL A 39 26.21 -22.11 7.85
N PHE A 40 27.44 -22.15 8.36
CA PHE A 40 28.06 -20.97 8.97
C PHE A 40 28.29 -19.81 8.00
N TRP A 41 28.52 -20.09 6.72
CA TRP A 41 28.62 -19.04 5.68
C TRP A 41 27.25 -18.40 5.45
N SER A 42 26.20 -19.22 5.31
CA SER A 42 24.83 -18.77 5.12
C SER A 42 24.27 -18.02 6.35
N LEU A 43 24.72 -18.36 7.57
CA LEU A 43 24.42 -17.59 8.78
C LEU A 43 25.05 -16.18 8.76
N ALA A 44 26.10 -15.96 7.98
CA ALA A 44 26.77 -14.68 7.82
C ALA A 44 26.28 -13.86 6.62
N ASP A 45 25.32 -14.39 5.85
CA ASP A 45 24.78 -13.77 4.64
C ASP A 45 24.07 -12.44 4.94
N VAL A 46 24.09 -11.49 4.00
CA VAL A 46 23.48 -10.15 4.15
C VAL A 46 21.94 -10.22 4.07
N LYS A 47 21.37 -11.15 3.31
CA LYS A 47 19.93 -11.37 3.17
C LYS A 47 19.36 -12.01 4.44
N LYS A 48 18.28 -11.43 4.98
CA LYS A 48 17.68 -11.88 6.24
C LYS A 48 17.08 -13.28 6.09
N GLU A 49 16.47 -13.55 4.95
CA GLU A 49 15.75 -14.77 4.62
C GLU A 49 16.72 -15.96 4.59
N THR A 50 17.87 -15.80 3.92
CA THR A 50 18.96 -16.78 3.90
C THR A 50 19.45 -17.11 5.32
N ARG A 51 19.62 -16.12 6.19
CA ARG A 51 20.03 -16.37 7.58
C ARG A 51 18.99 -17.15 8.39
N ILE A 52 17.70 -16.91 8.14
CA ILE A 52 16.61 -17.62 8.81
C ILE A 52 16.59 -19.08 8.36
N GLU A 53 16.71 -19.32 7.05
CA GLU A 53 16.77 -20.67 6.48
C GLU A 53 18.01 -21.42 6.96
N ALA A 54 19.19 -20.78 6.92
CA ALA A 54 20.42 -21.34 7.45
C ALA A 54 20.31 -21.72 8.93
N THR A 55 19.60 -20.92 9.74
CA THR A 55 19.36 -21.30 11.15
C THR A 55 18.48 -22.54 11.26
N ARG A 56 17.49 -22.70 10.38
CA ARG A 56 16.64 -23.90 10.35
C ARG A 56 17.46 -25.13 9.95
N ASP A 57 18.27 -25.01 8.91
CA ASP A 57 19.15 -26.09 8.45
C ASP A 57 20.17 -26.47 9.52
N PHE A 58 20.74 -25.47 10.20
CA PHE A 58 21.65 -25.66 11.34
C PHE A 58 21.04 -26.57 12.42
N LEU A 59 19.75 -26.37 12.74
CA LEU A 59 19.04 -27.15 13.75
C LEU A 59 18.57 -28.52 13.25
N ASN A 60 18.58 -28.77 11.94
CA ASN A 60 18.25 -30.09 11.38
C ASN A 60 19.45 -31.05 11.42
N ILE A 61 20.67 -30.56 11.65
CA ILE A 61 21.87 -31.38 11.72
C ILE A 61 21.94 -32.08 13.07
N LYS A 62 21.78 -33.41 13.07
CA LYS A 62 21.76 -34.23 14.31
C LYS A 62 23.03 -34.09 15.16
N SER A 63 24.21 -34.02 14.52
CA SER A 63 25.49 -33.88 15.23
C SER A 63 25.67 -32.51 15.90
N VAL A 64 24.89 -31.50 15.51
CA VAL A 64 24.86 -30.18 16.16
C VAL A 64 23.97 -30.21 17.40
N LEU A 65 22.92 -31.03 17.43
CA LEU A 65 22.03 -31.15 18.58
C LEU A 65 22.54 -32.14 19.66
N ASP A 66 23.45 -33.04 19.28
CA ASP A 66 24.07 -34.01 20.19
C ASP A 66 25.21 -33.37 20.99
N VAL A 67 25.02 -33.14 22.30
CA VAL A 67 26.00 -32.45 23.16
C VAL A 67 27.34 -33.20 23.28
N GLU A 68 27.34 -34.52 23.07
CA GLU A 68 28.56 -35.34 23.10
C GLU A 68 29.36 -35.27 21.79
N SER A 69 28.78 -34.70 20.73
CA SER A 69 29.41 -34.56 19.43
C SER A 69 30.46 -33.46 19.39
N SER A 70 31.56 -33.70 18.68
CA SER A 70 32.56 -32.67 18.39
C SER A 70 31.98 -31.50 17.60
N ASP A 71 30.97 -31.76 16.75
CA ASP A 71 30.31 -30.73 15.95
C ASP A 71 29.50 -29.78 16.83
N HIS A 72 28.88 -30.27 17.91
CA HIS A 72 28.17 -29.44 18.87
C HIS A 72 29.13 -28.52 19.62
N ALA A 73 30.20 -29.08 20.21
CA ALA A 73 31.19 -28.29 20.93
C ALA A 73 31.88 -27.26 20.02
N TYR A 74 32.20 -27.65 18.78
CA TYR A 74 32.71 -26.75 17.76
C TYR A 74 31.70 -25.65 17.44
N SER A 75 30.43 -26.01 17.28
CA SER A 75 29.35 -25.09 16.94
C SER A 75 29.12 -24.03 17.98
N VAL A 76 28.98 -24.39 19.27
CA VAL A 76 28.83 -23.42 20.36
C VAL A 76 30.01 -22.45 20.37
N LYS A 77 31.24 -22.96 20.30
CA LYS A 77 32.46 -22.14 20.27
C LYS A 77 32.51 -21.22 19.05
N ARG A 78 32.12 -21.71 17.87
CA ARG A 78 32.11 -20.94 16.63
C ARG A 78 31.04 -19.86 16.66
N LEU A 79 29.86 -20.16 17.18
CA LEU A 79 28.75 -19.23 17.35
C LEU A 79 29.13 -18.09 18.31
N VAL A 80 29.66 -18.41 19.49
CA VAL A 80 30.11 -17.42 20.49
C VAL A 80 31.18 -16.49 19.90
N ARG A 81 32.16 -17.04 19.18
CA ARG A 81 33.18 -16.23 18.48
C ARG A 81 32.59 -15.40 17.34
N GLY A 82 31.58 -15.92 16.63
CA GLY A 82 30.90 -15.21 15.55
C GLY A 82 30.20 -13.92 16.00
N LEU A 83 29.82 -13.83 17.28
CA LEU A 83 29.20 -12.63 17.86
C LEU A 83 30.13 -11.41 17.86
N THR A 84 31.44 -11.61 17.85
CA THR A 84 32.45 -10.52 17.82
C THR A 84 32.89 -10.14 16.40
N SER A 85 32.31 -10.78 15.37
CA SER A 85 32.64 -10.51 13.97
C SER A 85 32.50 -9.03 13.61
N SER A 86 33.36 -8.53 12.73
CA SER A 86 33.25 -7.18 12.15
C SER A 86 31.99 -7.05 11.27
N ARG A 87 31.55 -8.14 10.63
CA ARG A 87 30.38 -8.19 9.74
C ARG A 87 29.08 -8.15 10.55
N GLY A 88 28.24 -7.14 10.31
CA GLY A 88 26.98 -6.94 11.05
C GLY A 88 25.97 -8.08 10.84
N ALA A 89 25.85 -8.58 9.61
CA ALA A 89 24.95 -9.68 9.27
C ALA A 89 25.32 -10.98 10.00
N ALA A 90 26.62 -11.29 10.07
CA ALA A 90 27.16 -12.39 10.87
C ALA A 90 26.68 -12.29 12.33
N ARG A 91 26.90 -11.15 13.01
CA ARG A 91 26.50 -11.02 14.42
C ARG A 91 25.02 -11.33 14.66
N GLN A 92 24.15 -10.94 13.73
CA GLN A 92 22.71 -11.27 13.80
C GLN A 92 22.46 -12.77 13.60
N GLY A 93 22.98 -13.38 12.53
CA GLY A 93 22.74 -14.81 12.25
C GLY A 93 23.34 -15.72 13.31
N PHE A 94 24.58 -15.48 13.72
CA PHE A 94 25.23 -16.22 14.81
C PHE A 94 24.47 -16.09 16.14
N SER A 95 23.93 -14.90 16.47
CA SER A 95 23.11 -14.70 17.68
C SER A 95 21.79 -15.47 17.60
N VAL A 96 21.09 -15.44 16.46
CA VAL A 96 19.84 -16.19 16.28
C VAL A 96 20.09 -17.69 16.35
N ALA A 97 21.12 -18.20 15.68
CA ALA A 97 21.48 -19.62 15.73
C ALA A 97 21.88 -20.07 17.14
N LEU A 98 22.68 -19.29 17.88
CA LEU A 98 23.00 -19.57 19.28
C LEU A 98 21.76 -19.59 20.17
N THR A 99 20.86 -18.61 19.99
CA THR A 99 19.59 -18.53 20.74
C THR A 99 18.75 -19.78 20.53
N GLN A 100 18.62 -20.23 19.28
CA GLN A 100 17.83 -21.42 18.94
C GLN A 100 18.52 -22.71 19.38
N LEU A 101 19.84 -22.81 19.27
CA LEU A 101 20.58 -23.99 19.75
C LEU A 101 20.38 -24.18 21.26
N ILE A 102 20.58 -23.12 22.06
CA ILE A 102 20.35 -23.15 23.51
C ILE A 102 18.89 -23.52 23.84
N ARG A 103 17.94 -22.98 23.07
CA ARG A 103 16.52 -23.28 23.29
C ARG A 103 16.16 -24.74 23.01
N ASN A 104 16.77 -25.37 22.00
CA ASN A 104 16.41 -26.71 21.54
C ASN A 104 17.28 -27.84 22.13
N CYS A 105 18.36 -27.51 22.82
CA CYS A 105 19.22 -28.47 23.52
C CYS A 105 19.19 -28.20 25.04
N PRO A 106 18.26 -28.79 25.80
CA PRO A 106 18.14 -28.60 27.25
C PRO A 106 19.41 -28.96 28.04
N GLU A 107 20.24 -29.84 27.51
CA GLU A 107 21.48 -30.35 28.09
C GLU A 107 22.60 -29.30 28.06
N ILE A 108 22.48 -28.23 27.27
CA ILE A 108 23.46 -27.13 27.27
C ILE A 108 23.42 -26.41 28.62
N ASP A 109 24.58 -26.36 29.26
CA ASP A 109 24.81 -25.55 30.45
C ASP A 109 24.98 -24.07 30.07
N VAL A 110 23.94 -23.28 30.36
CA VAL A 110 23.87 -21.84 30.09
C VAL A 110 24.98 -21.08 30.82
N ASP A 111 25.38 -21.53 32.01
CA ASP A 111 26.42 -20.88 32.82
C ASP A 111 27.80 -21.04 32.15
N GLN A 112 28.07 -22.23 31.59
CA GLN A 112 29.30 -22.46 30.82
C GLN A 112 29.33 -21.62 29.54
N VAL A 113 28.22 -21.48 28.83
CA VAL A 113 28.15 -20.62 27.63
C VAL A 113 28.41 -19.15 28.00
N LEU A 114 27.86 -18.68 29.13
CA LEU A 114 28.12 -17.34 29.64
C LEU A 114 29.59 -17.16 30.04
N GLU A 115 30.22 -18.16 30.66
CA GLU A 115 31.64 -18.12 30.99
C GLU A 115 32.50 -18.05 29.72
N GLN A 116 32.23 -18.91 28.73
CA GLN A 116 32.91 -18.89 27.44
C GLN A 116 32.74 -17.54 26.73
N LEU A 117 31.53 -16.97 26.74
CA LEU A 117 31.26 -15.65 26.20
C LEU A 117 32.14 -14.59 26.88
N ASN A 118 32.20 -14.62 28.22
CA ASN A 118 32.98 -13.67 29.00
C ASN A 118 34.48 -13.78 28.73
N GLN A 119 35.02 -14.99 28.60
CA GLN A 119 36.41 -15.24 28.24
C GLN A 119 36.71 -14.72 26.82
N VAL A 120 35.87 -15.04 25.83
CA VAL A 120 36.08 -14.62 24.43
C VAL A 120 36.02 -13.10 24.26
N THR A 121 35.24 -12.41 25.09
CA THR A 121 35.00 -10.97 24.96
C THR A 121 35.75 -10.13 26.02
N GLU A 122 36.73 -10.70 26.72
CA GLU A 122 37.54 -9.98 27.70
C GLU A 122 38.31 -8.82 27.05
N VAL A 123 38.20 -7.62 27.63
CA VAL A 123 38.81 -6.41 27.07
C VAL A 123 40.00 -5.99 27.90
N ASN A 124 41.17 -5.89 27.27
CA ASN A 124 42.38 -5.34 27.89
C ASN A 124 42.70 -3.92 27.40
N GLY A 125 43.51 -3.19 28.17
CA GLY A 125 43.87 -1.80 27.88
C GLY A 125 44.60 -1.62 26.54
N SER A 126 45.40 -2.59 26.13
CA SER A 126 46.23 -2.59 24.92
C SER A 126 45.48 -2.90 23.62
N MET A 127 44.23 -3.38 23.67
CA MET A 127 43.48 -3.72 22.46
C MET A 127 43.12 -2.48 21.62
N LYS A 128 43.14 -2.64 20.29
CA LYS A 128 42.65 -1.66 19.31
C LYS A 128 41.17 -1.33 19.55
N ALA A 129 40.77 -0.10 19.24
CA ALA A 129 39.41 0.39 19.50
C ALA A 129 38.33 -0.45 18.80
N ASP A 130 38.57 -0.90 17.56
CA ASP A 130 37.59 -1.69 16.80
C ASP A 130 37.40 -3.11 17.37
N VAL A 131 38.47 -3.71 17.90
CA VAL A 131 38.39 -5.01 18.59
C VAL A 131 37.60 -4.86 19.88
N LYS A 132 37.89 -3.81 20.68
CA LYS A 132 37.11 -3.49 21.88
C LYS A 132 35.63 -3.32 21.56
N ARG A 133 35.31 -2.60 20.48
CA ARG A 133 33.95 -2.42 19.99
C ARG A 133 33.29 -3.75 19.62
N GLY A 134 33.98 -4.60 18.85
CA GLY A 134 33.49 -5.94 18.49
C GLY A 134 33.19 -6.80 19.71
N TYR A 135 34.04 -6.76 20.73
CA TYR A 135 33.87 -7.53 21.95
C TYR A 135 32.70 -7.03 22.81
N TRP A 136 32.53 -5.71 22.92
CA TRP A 136 31.37 -5.14 23.60
C TRP A 136 30.06 -5.50 22.92
N ILE A 137 30.00 -5.41 21.59
CA ILE A 137 28.82 -5.79 20.81
C ILE A 137 28.57 -7.30 20.93
N GLY A 138 29.61 -8.12 20.80
CA GLY A 138 29.49 -9.57 20.93
C GLY A 138 29.00 -10.00 22.30
N ARG A 139 29.45 -9.35 23.38
CA ARG A 139 28.95 -9.60 24.74
C ARG A 139 27.47 -9.26 24.88
N LEU A 140 27.01 -8.13 24.31
CA LEU A 140 25.57 -7.79 24.30
C LEU A 140 24.73 -8.79 23.49
N PHE A 141 25.18 -9.19 22.30
CA PHE A 141 24.49 -10.23 21.53
C PHE A 141 24.48 -11.58 22.25
N GLY A 142 25.55 -11.91 22.97
CA GLY A 142 25.62 -13.13 23.77
C GLY A 142 24.61 -13.09 24.92
N TYR A 143 24.56 -12.00 25.68
CA TYR A 143 23.53 -11.78 26.70
C TYR A 143 22.12 -11.87 26.13
N LEU A 144 21.87 -11.20 25.00
CA LEU A 144 20.59 -11.28 24.28
C LEU A 144 20.22 -12.72 23.94
N SER A 145 21.19 -13.49 23.43
CA SER A 145 20.97 -14.88 22.99
C SER A 145 20.63 -15.80 24.17
N LEU A 146 21.36 -15.64 25.28
CA LEU A 146 21.12 -16.37 26.52
C LEU A 146 19.72 -16.06 27.06
N VAL A 147 19.37 -14.78 27.21
CA VAL A 147 18.06 -14.34 27.73
C VAL A 147 16.92 -14.81 26.83
N ARG A 148 16.99 -14.54 25.51
CA ARG A 148 15.92 -14.89 24.56
C ARG A 148 15.80 -16.39 24.29
N SER A 149 16.79 -17.20 24.66
CA SER A 149 16.63 -18.65 24.59
C SER A 149 15.48 -19.14 25.48
N GLY A 150 15.16 -18.40 26.56
CA GLY A 150 14.20 -18.79 27.59
C GLY A 150 14.75 -19.81 28.60
N ARG A 151 16.07 -20.11 28.54
CA ARG A 151 16.73 -21.08 29.43
C ARG A 151 17.44 -20.47 30.63
N CYS A 152 17.61 -19.14 30.67
CA CYS A 152 18.18 -18.46 31.83
C CYS A 152 17.17 -18.39 32.98
N SER A 153 17.20 -19.37 33.90
CA SER A 153 16.34 -19.40 35.09
C SER A 153 17.08 -19.09 36.40
N ASN A 154 18.41 -18.99 36.37
CA ASN A 154 19.21 -18.68 37.54
C ASN A 154 19.22 -17.16 37.80
N GLU A 155 18.56 -16.75 38.89
CA GLU A 155 18.46 -15.33 39.29
C GLU A 155 19.82 -14.63 39.38
N LYS A 156 20.85 -15.29 39.92
CA LYS A 156 22.20 -14.70 40.03
C LYS A 156 22.80 -14.38 38.67
N VAL A 157 22.54 -15.24 37.69
CA VAL A 157 23.02 -15.08 36.32
C VAL A 157 22.30 -13.91 35.65
N LEU A 158 20.98 -13.85 35.80
CA LEU A 158 20.17 -12.74 35.30
C LEU A 158 20.61 -11.39 35.90
N VAL A 159 20.83 -11.33 37.21
CA VAL A 159 21.36 -10.13 37.88
C VAL A 159 22.76 -9.78 37.37
N GLY A 160 23.62 -10.76 37.17
CA GLY A 160 24.95 -10.57 36.57
C GLY A 160 24.89 -9.99 35.15
N ILE A 161 23.96 -10.48 34.32
CA ILE A 161 23.72 -9.94 32.98
C ILE A 161 23.20 -8.49 33.05
N ILE A 162 22.25 -8.19 33.95
CA ILE A 162 21.75 -6.82 34.16
C ILE A 162 22.91 -5.88 34.52
N GLN A 163 23.75 -6.26 35.47
CA GLN A 163 24.93 -5.47 35.86
C GLN A 163 25.89 -5.28 34.68
N GLY A 164 26.14 -6.34 33.91
CA GLY A 164 26.93 -6.29 32.68
C GLY A 164 26.38 -5.30 31.66
N CYS A 165 25.07 -5.33 31.38
CA CYS A 165 24.38 -4.39 30.51
C CYS A 165 24.52 -2.94 30.99
N LEU A 166 24.34 -2.69 32.30
CA LEU A 166 24.48 -1.35 32.87
C LEU A 166 25.92 -0.80 32.75
N VAL A 167 26.93 -1.66 32.88
CA VAL A 167 28.34 -1.27 32.67
C VAL A 167 28.62 -0.99 31.20
N LEU A 168 28.13 -1.85 30.29
CA LEU A 168 28.33 -1.71 28.85
C LEU A 168 27.60 -0.49 28.27
N GLY A 169 26.37 -0.22 28.70
CA GLY A 169 25.59 0.95 28.30
C GLY A 169 26.28 2.28 28.63
N LYS A 170 27.08 2.34 29.70
CA LYS A 170 27.86 3.54 30.06
C LYS A 170 29.10 3.77 29.19
N LYS A 171 29.51 2.81 28.34
CA LYS A 171 30.73 2.93 27.51
C LYS A 171 30.55 3.86 26.31
N LYS A 172 29.41 3.77 25.60
CA LYS A 172 29.08 4.56 24.41
C LYS A 172 27.58 4.77 24.30
N ASP A 173 27.14 5.90 23.76
CA ASP A 173 25.71 6.27 23.71
C ASP A 173 24.87 5.29 22.89
N TRP A 174 25.38 4.83 21.73
CA TRP A 174 24.68 3.86 20.87
C TRP A 174 24.51 2.47 21.50
N MET A 175 25.19 2.18 22.62
CA MET A 175 25.00 0.91 23.35
C MET A 175 23.85 0.95 24.34
N ARG A 176 23.37 2.15 24.70
CA ARG A 176 22.41 2.32 25.79
C ARG A 176 21.07 1.68 25.48
N GLU A 177 20.50 1.97 24.30
CA GLU A 177 19.23 1.36 23.87
C GLU A 177 19.34 -0.16 23.88
N PHE A 178 20.36 -0.73 23.24
CA PHE A 178 20.52 -2.18 23.17
C PHE A 178 20.70 -2.83 24.55
N SER A 179 21.50 -2.23 25.43
CA SER A 179 21.71 -2.73 26.78
C SER A 179 20.42 -2.69 27.61
N THR A 180 19.65 -1.60 27.48
CA THR A 180 18.36 -1.44 28.16
C THR A 180 17.34 -2.45 27.67
N GLU A 181 17.27 -2.74 26.37
CA GLU A 181 16.32 -3.71 25.85
C GLU A 181 16.57 -5.12 26.39
N ILE A 182 17.85 -5.53 26.56
CA ILE A 182 18.17 -6.80 27.21
C ILE A 182 17.69 -6.82 28.67
N ILE A 183 17.87 -5.71 29.40
CA ILE A 183 17.36 -5.59 30.77
C ILE A 183 15.83 -5.69 30.78
N CYS A 184 15.14 -5.03 29.84
CA CYS A 184 13.69 -5.12 29.71
C CYS A 184 13.23 -6.56 29.42
N ASP A 185 13.91 -7.27 28.52
CA ASP A 185 13.63 -8.69 28.22
C ASP A 185 13.77 -9.55 29.49
N ILE A 186 14.81 -9.33 30.31
CA ILE A 186 15.01 -10.04 31.58
C ILE A 186 13.88 -9.76 32.57
N LEU A 187 13.53 -8.48 32.76
CA LEU A 187 12.49 -8.08 33.72
C LEU A 187 11.13 -8.69 33.39
N ASN A 188 10.79 -8.80 32.10
CA ASN A 188 9.56 -9.43 31.64
C ASN A 188 9.50 -10.95 31.93
N LEU A 189 10.65 -11.61 32.13
CA LEU A 189 10.74 -13.04 32.44
C LEU A 189 10.66 -13.34 33.95
N MET A 190 10.91 -12.34 34.79
CA MET A 190 11.02 -12.53 36.24
C MET A 190 9.65 -12.63 36.94
N ASN A 191 9.57 -13.52 37.92
CA ASN A 191 8.42 -13.59 38.83
C ASN A 191 8.47 -12.45 39.88
N GLU A 192 7.41 -12.28 40.67
CA GLU A 192 7.32 -11.20 41.68
C GLU A 192 8.49 -11.23 42.68
N GLY A 193 8.89 -12.41 43.14
CA GLY A 193 9.97 -12.55 44.12
C GLY A 193 11.34 -12.14 43.58
N GLU A 194 11.65 -12.58 42.35
CA GLU A 194 12.88 -12.22 41.62
C GLU A 194 12.93 -10.73 41.31
N LEU A 195 11.80 -10.14 40.88
CA LEU A 195 11.70 -8.71 40.62
C LEU A 195 12.00 -7.87 41.87
N THR A 196 11.37 -8.22 43.01
CA THR A 196 11.59 -7.50 44.28
C THR A 196 13.07 -7.54 44.68
N ARG A 197 13.71 -8.71 44.65
CA ARG A 197 15.13 -8.85 45.00
C ARG A 197 16.03 -8.12 44.02
N THR A 198 15.78 -8.25 42.72
CA THR A 198 16.56 -7.57 41.68
C THR A 198 16.52 -6.05 41.85
N LEU A 199 15.35 -5.48 42.17
CA LEU A 199 15.20 -4.05 42.48
C LEU A 199 15.99 -3.63 43.72
N ASP A 200 16.03 -4.46 44.76
CA ASP A 200 16.79 -4.19 45.99
C ASP A 200 18.31 -4.38 45.82
N GLU A 201 18.75 -5.35 45.00
CA GLU A 201 20.17 -5.69 44.80
C GLU A 201 20.89 -4.77 43.81
N VAL A 202 20.22 -4.36 42.73
CA VAL A 202 20.84 -3.57 41.67
C VAL A 202 20.81 -2.09 42.05
N LYS A 203 21.82 -1.67 42.82
CA LYS A 203 22.00 -0.28 43.32
C LYS A 203 21.89 0.81 42.24
N ASN A 204 22.21 0.48 40.99
CA ASN A 204 22.11 1.41 39.85
C ASN A 204 20.66 1.75 39.47
N PHE A 205 19.65 0.96 39.86
CA PHE A 205 18.24 1.36 39.74
C PHE A 205 17.87 2.46 40.75
N GLY A 206 18.65 2.65 41.82
CA GLY A 206 18.51 3.79 42.72
C GLY A 206 18.97 5.12 42.11
N ALA A 207 19.76 5.12 41.03
CA ALA A 207 20.17 6.37 40.37
C ALA A 207 19.02 7.12 39.67
N PHE A 208 17.84 6.49 39.58
CA PHE A 208 16.62 7.10 39.04
C PHE A 208 15.89 7.98 40.07
N THR A 209 16.16 7.85 41.37
CA THR A 209 15.48 8.64 42.42
C THR A 209 15.86 10.13 42.44
N GLU A 210 17.04 10.47 41.90
CA GLU A 210 17.61 11.82 42.01
C GLU A 210 17.39 12.69 40.76
N LYS A 211 16.77 12.14 39.70
CA LYS A 211 16.59 12.84 38.40
C LYS A 211 15.18 13.37 38.22
N THR A 212 15.07 14.54 37.59
CA THR A 212 13.80 15.09 37.10
C THR A 212 13.42 14.54 35.72
N PHE A 213 12.16 14.68 35.29
CA PHE A 213 11.67 14.26 33.97
C PHE A 213 12.51 14.81 32.80
N LYS A 214 13.06 16.02 32.95
CA LYS A 214 13.93 16.68 31.95
C LYS A 214 15.33 16.09 31.86
N GLU A 215 15.78 15.38 32.89
CA GLU A 215 17.13 14.81 33.00
C GLU A 215 17.16 13.31 32.66
N ILE A 216 15.99 12.71 32.51
CA ILE A 216 15.82 11.33 32.08
C ILE A 216 16.03 11.26 30.57
N SER A 217 16.74 10.22 30.14
CA SER A 217 16.95 9.89 28.74
C SER A 217 15.86 8.94 28.18
N ALA A 218 15.76 8.84 26.86
CA ALA A 218 14.77 7.97 26.20
C ALA A 218 14.87 6.49 26.61
N TRP A 219 16.08 5.96 26.82
CA TRP A 219 16.26 4.57 27.26
C TRP A 219 15.95 4.40 28.75
N GLU A 220 16.24 5.39 29.60
CA GLU A 220 15.83 5.36 31.01
C GLU A 220 14.30 5.36 31.10
N LEU A 221 13.62 6.17 30.29
CA LEU A 221 12.16 6.15 30.18
C LEU A 221 11.64 4.79 29.69
N SER A 222 12.29 4.17 28.69
CA SER A 222 11.94 2.82 28.22
C SER A 222 12.01 1.77 29.32
N LEU A 223 13.02 1.84 30.18
CA LEU A 223 13.18 0.94 31.33
C LEU A 223 12.09 1.19 32.38
N LEU A 224 11.79 2.46 32.68
CA LEU A 224 10.72 2.84 33.60
C LEU A 224 9.37 2.29 33.14
N CYS A 225 9.05 2.42 31.84
CA CYS A 225 7.84 1.83 31.26
C CYS A 225 7.76 0.32 31.46
N THR A 226 8.87 -0.40 31.29
CA THR A 226 8.88 -1.86 31.49
C THR A 226 8.74 -2.23 32.95
N LEU A 227 9.39 -1.51 33.87
CA LEU A 227 9.27 -1.78 35.30
C LEU A 227 7.85 -1.53 35.80
N ASP A 228 7.21 -0.45 35.38
CA ASP A 228 5.82 -0.16 35.70
C ASP A 228 4.88 -1.28 35.19
N GLU A 229 5.03 -1.68 33.92
CA GLU A 229 4.27 -2.79 33.31
C GLU A 229 4.50 -4.13 34.04
N CYS A 230 5.76 -4.46 34.38
CA CYS A 230 6.11 -5.73 35.03
C CYS A 230 5.69 -5.81 36.51
N THR A 231 5.54 -4.67 37.18
CA THR A 231 5.17 -4.58 38.60
C THR A 231 3.66 -4.39 38.79
N LEU A 232 2.93 -4.12 37.71
CA LEU A 232 1.47 -4.00 37.72
C LEU A 232 0.84 -5.26 38.34
N ASN A 233 -0.07 -5.06 39.29
CA ASN A 233 -0.75 -6.12 40.06
C ASN A 233 0.16 -7.03 40.92
N LYS A 234 1.44 -6.68 41.12
CA LYS A 234 2.39 -7.40 41.99
C LYS A 234 2.77 -6.56 43.20
N ARG A 235 1.99 -6.66 44.30
CA ARG A 235 2.09 -5.75 45.45
C ARG A 235 3.50 -5.57 45.99
N LYS A 236 4.26 -6.65 46.19
CA LYS A 236 5.62 -6.57 46.78
C LYS A 236 6.63 -5.96 45.81
N ALA A 237 6.50 -6.28 44.52
CA ALA A 237 7.36 -5.70 43.49
C ALA A 237 7.03 -4.22 43.28
N GLN A 238 5.75 -3.85 43.37
CA GLN A 238 5.30 -2.46 43.31
C GLN A 238 5.77 -1.64 44.51
N GLU A 239 5.72 -2.20 45.73
CA GLU A 239 6.31 -1.57 46.93
C GLU A 239 7.84 -1.38 46.79
N ALA A 240 8.55 -2.37 46.23
CA ALA A 240 9.98 -2.23 45.95
C ALA A 240 10.27 -1.17 44.88
N PHE A 241 9.49 -1.16 43.80
CA PHE A 241 9.57 -0.15 42.75
C PHE A 241 9.34 1.25 43.32
N HIS A 242 8.30 1.45 44.13
CA HIS A 242 8.00 2.72 44.76
C HIS A 242 9.06 3.18 45.79
N ARG A 243 9.78 2.25 46.43
CA ARG A 243 10.92 2.58 47.31
C ARG A 243 12.12 3.14 46.54
N HIS A 244 12.37 2.61 45.34
CA HIS A 244 13.55 2.94 44.54
C HIS A 244 13.29 3.90 43.38
N ILE A 245 12.02 4.19 43.07
CA ILE A 245 11.61 5.03 41.94
C ILE A 245 10.48 5.95 42.41
N THR A 246 10.83 7.22 42.58
CA THR A 246 9.92 8.33 42.94
C THR A 246 9.06 8.79 41.76
N PHE A 247 9.47 8.44 40.55
CA PHE A 247 8.82 8.79 39.30
C PHE A 247 7.56 7.95 39.03
N ARG A 248 6.52 8.57 38.45
CA ARG A 248 5.35 7.89 37.91
C ARG A 248 5.18 8.30 36.47
N ILE A 249 5.04 7.32 35.57
CA ILE A 249 4.68 7.59 34.18
C ILE A 249 3.30 8.28 34.22
N PRO A 250 3.04 9.30 33.38
CA PRO A 250 1.74 9.92 33.24
C PRO A 250 0.64 8.88 33.03
N HIS A 251 -0.05 8.51 34.11
CA HIS A 251 -1.26 7.69 34.06
C HIS A 251 -2.45 8.60 34.30
N VAL A 252 -3.33 8.74 33.31
CA VAL A 252 -4.51 9.63 33.39
C VAL A 252 -5.54 9.16 34.43
N LYS A 253 -5.34 7.99 35.06
CA LYS A 253 -6.17 7.52 36.19
C LYS A 253 -5.70 7.98 37.58
N ALA A 254 -4.59 8.70 37.69
CA ALA A 254 -4.23 9.36 38.93
C ALA A 254 -4.99 10.68 39.03
N GLU A 255 -6.13 10.67 39.74
CA GLU A 255 -6.97 11.85 40.04
C GLU A 255 -6.27 12.91 40.90
N GLU A 256 -5.00 12.74 41.23
CA GLU A 256 -4.23 13.68 42.03
C GLU A 256 -2.90 13.98 41.31
N GLU A 257 -2.76 15.24 40.87
CA GLU A 257 -1.55 15.89 40.38
C GLU A 257 -1.04 15.47 38.98
N GLY A 258 -1.57 16.17 37.96
CA GLY A 258 -0.73 17.04 37.12
C GLY A 258 0.44 16.47 36.30
N ASN A 259 0.62 15.16 36.13
CA ASN A 259 1.71 14.65 35.29
C ASN A 259 1.29 14.67 33.81
N SER A 260 1.46 15.82 33.16
CA SER A 260 1.26 15.98 31.72
C SER A 260 2.36 15.26 30.93
N TRP A 261 2.02 14.69 29.77
CA TRP A 261 2.99 14.19 28.80
C TRP A 261 4.06 15.23 28.45
N GLU A 262 3.77 16.53 28.63
CA GLU A 262 4.69 17.66 28.42
C GLU A 262 6.03 17.54 29.15
N GLU A 263 6.06 16.90 30.33
CA GLU A 263 7.32 16.73 31.07
C GLU A 263 8.30 15.79 30.36
N LEU A 264 7.78 14.94 29.46
CA LEU A 264 8.55 13.95 28.70
C LEU A 264 9.09 14.48 27.36
N VAL A 265 8.83 15.74 27.00
CA VAL A 265 9.20 16.28 25.68
C VAL A 265 10.70 16.14 25.37
N GLU A 266 11.57 16.49 26.32
CA GLU A 266 13.03 16.43 26.12
C GLU A 266 13.56 15.00 25.94
N PRO A 267 13.22 14.01 26.81
CA PRO A 267 13.60 12.61 26.55
C PRO A 267 13.10 12.11 25.20
N LEU A 268 11.87 12.46 24.81
CA LEU A 268 11.28 12.02 23.54
C LEU A 268 11.96 12.67 22.32
N ARG A 269 12.38 13.94 22.42
CA ARG A 269 13.20 14.58 21.39
C ARG A 269 14.50 13.80 21.19
N LEU A 270 15.17 13.42 22.27
CA LEU A 270 16.40 12.61 22.23
C LEU A 270 16.16 11.19 21.69
N ALA A 271 14.96 10.62 21.86
CA ALA A 271 14.60 9.33 21.28
C ALA A 271 14.71 9.31 19.74
N SER A 272 14.60 10.48 19.10
CA SER A 272 14.70 10.65 17.64
C SER A 272 16.12 10.43 17.10
N THR A 273 17.14 10.33 17.96
CA THR A 273 18.52 9.99 17.58
C THR A 273 18.66 8.58 17.01
N THR A 274 17.65 7.71 17.22
CA THR A 274 17.58 6.35 16.67
C THR A 274 17.12 6.28 15.21
N PHE A 275 16.88 7.44 14.57
CA PHE A 275 16.54 7.55 13.16
C PHE A 275 17.47 6.67 12.28
N PRO A 276 16.92 5.93 11.29
CA PRO A 276 15.52 5.93 10.83
C PRO A 276 14.62 4.93 11.57
N ARG A 277 15.09 4.25 12.62
CA ARG A 277 14.25 3.39 13.45
C ARG A 277 13.44 4.21 14.45
N LEU A 278 12.37 3.59 14.93
CA LEU A 278 11.65 4.08 16.10
C LEU A 278 12.36 3.55 17.36
N HIS A 279 12.67 4.43 18.32
CA HIS A 279 13.19 4.01 19.62
C HIS A 279 12.17 3.12 20.34
N SER A 280 12.64 2.11 21.05
CA SER A 280 11.82 1.16 21.82
C SER A 280 10.87 1.76 22.87
N VAL A 281 11.07 3.02 23.28
CA VAL A 281 10.21 3.70 24.25
C VAL A 281 8.83 3.98 23.67
N TRP A 282 8.75 4.28 22.37
CA TRP A 282 7.51 4.69 21.73
C TRP A 282 6.42 3.61 21.72
N PRO A 283 6.70 2.36 21.30
CA PRO A 283 5.74 1.27 21.45
C PRO A 283 5.16 1.15 22.87
N LYS A 284 6.00 1.33 23.91
CA LYS A 284 5.58 1.23 25.31
C LYS A 284 4.65 2.39 25.70
N LEU A 285 5.01 3.62 25.35
CA LEU A 285 4.19 4.79 25.65
C LEU A 285 2.85 4.78 24.92
N VAL A 286 2.80 4.36 23.66
CA VAL A 286 1.54 4.21 22.90
C VAL A 286 0.65 3.18 23.59
N ARG A 287 1.20 2.03 24.04
CA ARG A 287 0.44 1.02 24.78
C ARG A 287 -0.13 1.57 26.08
N ILE A 288 0.68 2.28 26.87
CA ILE A 288 0.28 2.91 28.13
C ILE A 288 -0.84 3.95 27.90
N ALA A 289 -0.60 4.91 27.00
CA ALA A 289 -1.57 5.97 26.71
C ALA A 289 -2.90 5.40 26.20
N CYS A 290 -2.86 4.38 25.33
CA CYS A 290 -4.06 3.72 24.86
C CYS A 290 -4.78 2.93 25.96
N ALA A 291 -4.07 2.35 26.93
CA ALA A 291 -4.65 1.62 28.06
C ALA A 291 -5.33 2.56 29.06
N ASP A 292 -4.80 3.76 29.23
CA ASP A 292 -5.37 4.78 30.12
C ASP A 292 -6.67 5.37 29.58
N GLY A 293 -6.78 5.56 28.26
CA GLY A 293 -8.02 6.01 27.61
C GLY A 293 -7.77 6.98 26.45
N THR A 294 -8.86 7.37 25.79
CA THR A 294 -8.81 8.24 24.60
C THR A 294 -8.15 9.58 24.88
N GLU A 295 -8.46 10.23 26.01
CA GLU A 295 -7.89 11.54 26.35
C GLU A 295 -6.37 11.48 26.61
N SER A 296 -5.89 10.41 27.25
CA SER A 296 -4.47 10.18 27.46
C SER A 296 -3.74 10.04 26.12
N PHE A 297 -4.28 9.20 25.24
CA PHE A 297 -3.70 8.98 23.92
C PHE A 297 -3.76 10.23 23.03
N LYS A 298 -4.85 11.00 23.12
CA LYS A 298 -4.99 12.28 22.43
C LYS A 298 -3.96 13.31 22.88
N SER A 299 -3.77 13.46 24.18
CA SER A 299 -2.76 14.37 24.74
C SER A 299 -1.33 13.97 24.32
N LEU A 300 -1.01 12.67 24.30
CA LEU A 300 0.27 12.19 23.76
C LEU A 300 0.42 12.54 22.26
N TRP A 301 -0.65 12.39 21.48
CA TRP A 301 -0.62 12.70 20.05
C TRP A 301 -0.48 14.19 19.76
N GLU A 302 -1.17 15.05 20.52
CA GLU A 302 -1.05 16.52 20.43
C GLU A 302 0.40 16.96 20.70
N LEU A 303 1.06 16.36 21.69
CA LEU A 303 2.48 16.59 21.97
C LEU A 303 3.39 16.19 20.79
N ILE A 304 3.14 14.99 20.21
CA ILE A 304 3.87 14.53 19.02
C ILE A 304 3.68 15.52 17.88
N GLU A 305 2.46 15.95 17.64
CA GLU A 305 2.13 16.88 16.56
C GLU A 305 2.83 18.23 16.73
N GLN A 306 2.76 18.81 17.93
CA GLN A 306 3.43 20.08 18.23
C GLN A 306 4.96 19.98 18.09
N HIS A 307 5.59 19.00 18.76
CA HIS A 307 7.05 18.97 18.87
C HIS A 307 7.77 18.14 17.80
N PHE A 308 7.08 17.25 17.09
CA PHE A 308 7.69 16.40 16.06
C PHE A 308 7.25 16.76 14.65
N VAL A 309 6.07 17.36 14.48
CA VAL A 309 5.57 17.75 13.16
C VAL A 309 5.81 19.24 12.93
N VAL A 310 5.23 20.10 13.78
CA VAL A 310 5.30 21.56 13.64
C VAL A 310 6.73 22.07 13.91
N GLU A 311 7.23 21.89 15.12
CA GLU A 311 8.57 22.30 15.55
C GLU A 311 9.68 21.27 15.21
N GLY A 312 9.31 20.19 14.53
CA GLY A 312 10.15 19.03 14.30
C GLY A 312 11.31 19.28 13.34
N SER A 313 12.46 18.68 13.64
CA SER A 313 13.55 18.50 12.67
C SER A 313 13.17 17.44 11.62
N HIS A 314 13.99 17.26 10.58
CA HIS A 314 13.78 16.22 9.56
C HIS A 314 13.62 14.82 10.19
N GLN A 315 14.45 14.48 11.17
CA GLN A 315 14.40 13.19 11.87
C GLN A 315 13.13 13.05 12.71
N ARG A 316 12.71 14.11 13.42
CA ARG A 316 11.49 14.11 14.24
C ARG A 316 10.23 13.99 13.39
N ARG A 317 10.16 14.70 12.26
CA ARG A 317 9.05 14.59 11.30
C ARG A 317 8.93 13.19 10.71
N TYR A 318 10.06 12.56 10.39
CA TYR A 318 10.08 11.15 9.99
C TYR A 318 9.61 10.22 11.13
N CYS A 319 10.06 10.47 12.36
CA CYS A 319 9.64 9.74 13.55
C CYS A 319 8.11 9.83 13.77
N ALA A 320 7.50 11.01 13.58
CA ALA A 320 6.05 11.18 13.66
C ALA A 320 5.29 10.32 12.63
N ILE A 321 5.79 10.22 11.40
CA ILE A 321 5.18 9.33 10.38
C ILE A 321 5.34 7.85 10.76
N LYS A 322 6.50 7.46 11.32
CA LYS A 322 6.71 6.10 11.84
C LYS A 322 5.81 5.77 13.03
N LEU A 323 5.59 6.74 13.92
CA LEU A 323 4.65 6.64 15.02
C LEU A 323 3.22 6.46 14.52
N PHE A 324 2.82 7.21 13.49
CA PHE A 324 1.54 7.03 12.83
C PHE A 324 1.37 5.61 12.27
N GLU A 325 2.37 5.06 11.56
CA GLU A 325 2.35 3.68 11.04
C GLU A 325 2.13 2.67 12.18
N TYR A 326 2.93 2.77 13.26
CA TYR A 326 2.84 1.87 14.41
C TYR A 326 1.50 1.99 15.16
N SER A 327 1.09 3.21 15.51
CA SER A 327 -0.15 3.48 16.23
C SER A 327 -1.37 3.04 15.45
N THR A 328 -1.38 3.21 14.12
CA THR A 328 -2.47 2.74 13.26
C THR A 328 -2.62 1.22 13.34
N SER A 329 -1.54 0.46 13.18
CA SER A 329 -1.57 -1.00 13.32
C SER A 329 -2.06 -1.42 14.70
N TYR A 330 -1.51 -0.82 15.75
CA TYR A 330 -1.85 -1.16 17.13
C TYR A 330 -3.33 -0.89 17.45
N LEU A 331 -3.89 0.24 16.99
CA LEU A 331 -5.31 0.56 17.21
C LEU A 331 -6.25 -0.40 16.47
N VAL A 332 -5.90 -0.78 15.24
CA VAL A 332 -6.70 -1.75 14.46
C VAL A 332 -6.64 -3.14 15.12
N GLU A 333 -5.46 -3.61 15.50
CA GLU A 333 -5.26 -4.91 16.15
C GLU A 333 -5.97 -5.01 17.51
N THR A 334 -6.02 -3.91 18.27
CA THR A 334 -6.70 -3.83 19.58
C THR A 334 -8.18 -3.49 19.49
N GLY A 335 -8.75 -3.37 18.29
CA GLY A 335 -10.17 -3.08 18.07
C GLY A 335 -10.59 -1.63 18.34
N LYS A 336 -9.63 -0.71 18.51
CA LYS A 336 -9.84 0.74 18.73
C LYS A 336 -9.70 1.54 17.45
N PHE A 337 -10.12 0.98 16.31
CA PHE A 337 -9.89 1.59 14.99
C PHE A 337 -10.53 2.98 14.86
N GLU A 338 -11.60 3.29 15.60
CA GLU A 338 -12.26 4.61 15.58
C GLU A 338 -11.30 5.76 15.92
N TRP A 339 -10.32 5.50 16.80
CA TRP A 339 -9.32 6.47 17.24
C TRP A 339 -8.33 6.87 16.14
N VAL A 340 -8.25 6.11 15.04
CA VAL A 340 -7.44 6.50 13.87
C VAL A 340 -7.94 7.83 13.31
N ARG A 341 -9.26 7.98 13.16
CA ARG A 341 -9.89 9.23 12.74
C ARG A 341 -9.88 10.27 13.86
N ASP A 342 -10.33 9.87 15.05
CA ASP A 342 -10.66 10.84 16.10
C ASP A 342 -9.43 11.38 16.84
N VAL A 343 -8.30 10.66 16.81
CA VAL A 343 -7.05 11.04 17.48
C VAL A 343 -5.89 11.22 16.51
N LEU A 344 -5.62 10.27 15.62
CA LEU A 344 -4.39 10.30 14.80
C LEU A 344 -4.47 11.24 13.60
N LEU A 345 -5.59 11.21 12.87
CA LEU A 345 -5.83 12.05 11.70
C LEU A 345 -6.40 13.41 12.13
N THR A 346 -5.65 14.15 12.93
CA THR A 346 -5.89 15.57 13.17
C THR A 346 -5.72 16.37 11.88
N GLU A 347 -6.37 17.54 11.80
CA GLU A 347 -6.25 18.42 10.63
C GLU A 347 -4.79 18.79 10.31
N THR A 348 -4.00 19.10 11.35
CA THR A 348 -2.60 19.51 11.21
C THR A 348 -1.73 18.36 10.67
N PHE A 349 -1.86 17.16 11.24
CA PHE A 349 -1.09 15.98 10.84
C PHE A 349 -1.48 15.52 9.44
N LEU A 350 -2.77 15.53 9.14
CA LEU A 350 -3.27 15.16 7.83
C LEU A 350 -2.79 16.11 6.73
N LYS A 351 -2.86 17.42 6.96
CA LYS A 351 -2.27 18.43 6.06
C LYS A 351 -0.77 18.17 5.86
N PHE A 352 -0.03 17.91 6.93
CA PHE A 352 1.38 17.57 6.86
C PHE A 352 1.65 16.30 6.04
N LEU A 353 0.89 15.23 6.26
CA LEU A 353 1.07 13.95 5.57
C LEU A 353 0.74 14.06 4.09
N VAL A 354 -0.43 14.64 3.76
CA VAL A 354 -0.88 14.87 2.39
C VAL A 354 0.08 15.78 1.64
N HIS A 355 0.52 16.87 2.27
CA HIS A 355 1.54 17.74 1.70
C HIS A 355 2.75 16.90 1.28
N ASN A 356 3.36 16.13 2.19
CA ASN A 356 4.55 15.35 1.85
C ASN A 356 4.30 14.22 0.83
N ALA A 357 3.08 13.70 0.69
CA ALA A 357 2.76 12.62 -0.24
C ALA A 357 2.58 13.04 -1.71
N VAL A 358 2.51 14.35 -2.02
CA VAL A 358 2.12 14.85 -3.35
C VAL A 358 3.27 15.09 -4.34
N SER A 359 4.49 15.32 -3.85
CA SER A 359 5.63 15.72 -4.70
C SER A 359 6.87 14.90 -4.37
N GLU A 360 7.44 14.26 -5.41
CA GLU A 360 8.60 13.36 -5.30
C GLU A 360 9.86 14.06 -4.79
N GLU A 361 9.98 15.37 -5.02
CA GLU A 361 11.12 16.19 -4.58
C GLU A 361 11.20 16.36 -3.06
N ARG A 362 10.13 16.03 -2.33
CA ARG A 362 10.08 16.20 -0.88
C ARG A 362 10.81 15.05 -0.19
N TYR A 363 11.70 15.38 0.73
CA TYR A 363 12.49 14.38 1.48
C TYR A 363 11.65 13.36 2.27
N LEU A 364 10.37 13.66 2.55
CA LEU A 364 9.43 12.73 3.21
C LEU A 364 8.48 12.00 2.24
N PHE A 365 8.62 12.20 0.92
CA PHE A 365 7.67 11.66 -0.07
C PHE A 365 7.50 10.14 0.04
N ALA A 366 8.62 9.40 0.07
CA ALA A 366 8.59 7.94 0.13
C ALA A 366 7.94 7.44 1.44
N VAL A 367 8.29 8.04 2.58
CA VAL A 367 7.73 7.64 3.89
C VAL A 367 6.27 8.05 4.07
N ALA A 368 5.87 9.21 3.56
CA ALA A 368 4.47 9.66 3.59
C ALA A 368 3.58 8.75 2.74
N ASN A 369 4.01 8.39 1.52
CA ASN A 369 3.29 7.44 0.68
C ASN A 369 3.24 6.04 1.30
N ARG A 370 4.33 5.57 1.90
CA ARG A 370 4.34 4.30 2.63
C ARG A 370 3.35 4.33 3.80
N ALA A 371 3.27 5.41 4.55
CA ALA A 371 2.35 5.55 5.68
C ALA A 371 0.87 5.58 5.24
N LEU A 372 0.54 6.24 4.14
CA LEU A 372 -0.80 6.19 3.56
C LEU A 372 -1.14 4.79 3.03
N SER A 373 -0.19 4.13 2.36
CA SER A 373 -0.33 2.76 1.90
C SER A 373 -0.55 1.78 3.07
N HIS A 374 0.17 2.00 4.17
CA HIS A 374 0.05 1.26 5.43
C HIS A 374 -1.31 1.49 6.10
N LEU A 375 -1.79 2.73 6.15
CA LEU A 375 -3.13 3.07 6.63
C LEU A 375 -4.20 2.31 5.83
N GLY A 376 -4.10 2.32 4.50
CA GLY A 376 -5.01 1.58 3.62
C GLY A 376 -5.00 0.08 3.91
N ASN A 377 -3.81 -0.52 4.07
CA ASN A 377 -3.66 -1.94 4.39
C ASN A 377 -4.21 -2.28 5.79
N ALA A 378 -3.91 -1.47 6.81
CA ALA A 378 -4.36 -1.71 8.18
C ALA A 378 -5.89 -1.61 8.28
N LEU A 379 -6.49 -0.57 7.69
CA LEU A 379 -7.95 -0.43 7.68
C LEU A 379 -8.66 -1.41 6.75
N ALA A 380 -7.94 -2.13 5.88
CA ALA A 380 -8.52 -3.19 5.07
C ALA A 380 -8.89 -4.44 5.89
N ALA A 381 -8.47 -4.53 7.15
CA ALA A 381 -8.79 -5.63 8.06
C ALA A 381 -10.31 -5.81 8.28
N ASP A 382 -10.74 -7.07 8.39
CA ASP A 382 -12.15 -7.49 8.44
C ASP A 382 -12.95 -6.85 9.58
N ASN A 383 -12.26 -6.47 10.68
CA ASN A 383 -12.87 -5.84 11.84
C ASN A 383 -13.24 -4.35 11.63
N VAL A 384 -12.76 -3.71 10.56
CA VAL A 384 -13.02 -2.30 10.27
C VAL A 384 -14.19 -2.16 9.29
N SER A 385 -15.25 -1.49 9.73
CA SER A 385 -16.44 -1.27 8.89
C SER A 385 -16.12 -0.44 7.64
N ARG A 386 -16.78 -0.78 6.52
CA ARG A 386 -16.58 -0.08 5.25
C ARG A 386 -17.01 1.38 5.30
N PHE A 387 -18.10 1.68 6.02
CA PHE A 387 -18.54 3.07 6.22
C PHE A 387 -17.45 3.90 6.90
N TYR A 388 -16.73 3.30 7.85
CA TYR A 388 -15.58 3.95 8.47
C TYR A 388 -14.43 4.17 7.48
N ARG A 389 -14.08 3.17 6.66
CA ARG A 389 -13.06 3.32 5.60
C ARG A 389 -13.39 4.47 4.62
N LEU A 390 -14.65 4.57 4.21
CA LEU A 390 -15.14 5.66 3.34
C LEU A 390 -15.10 7.02 4.04
N ALA A 391 -15.45 7.08 5.32
CA ALA A 391 -15.35 8.31 6.11
C ALA A 391 -13.90 8.80 6.24
N ILE A 392 -12.95 7.89 6.47
CA ILE A 392 -11.51 8.19 6.48
C ILE A 392 -11.06 8.71 5.11
N LEU A 393 -11.43 8.01 4.02
CA LEU A 393 -11.08 8.43 2.67
C LEU A 393 -11.60 9.84 2.38
N GLY A 394 -12.87 10.10 2.69
CA GLY A 394 -13.47 11.42 2.52
C GLY A 394 -12.79 12.50 3.32
N TYR A 395 -12.43 12.20 4.57
CA TYR A 395 -11.69 13.13 5.42
C TYR A 395 -10.30 13.46 4.86
N ILE A 396 -9.55 12.46 4.37
CA ILE A 396 -8.26 12.66 3.70
C ILE A 396 -8.42 13.53 2.45
N ARG A 397 -9.48 13.29 1.67
CA ARG A 397 -9.75 14.02 0.43
C ARG A 397 -10.13 15.48 0.63
N THR A 398 -10.64 15.85 1.80
CA THR A 398 -10.88 17.26 2.16
C THR A 398 -9.62 18.11 2.12
N TYR A 399 -8.45 17.54 2.42
CA TYR A 399 -7.18 18.27 2.44
C TYR A 399 -6.26 17.92 1.25
N ALA A 400 -6.64 16.92 0.45
CA ALA A 400 -5.85 16.44 -0.68
C ALA A 400 -6.19 17.18 -1.99
N PRO A 401 -5.20 17.39 -2.88
CA PRO A 401 -5.46 17.96 -4.20
C PRO A 401 -6.34 17.04 -5.06
N LYS A 402 -7.01 17.59 -6.09
CA LYS A 402 -7.92 16.85 -6.99
C LYS A 402 -7.29 15.58 -7.57
N ASN A 403 -6.03 15.66 -8.01
CA ASN A 403 -5.27 14.53 -8.59
C ASN A 403 -4.42 13.77 -7.56
N PHE A 404 -4.86 13.69 -6.29
CA PHE A 404 -4.06 13.08 -5.22
C PHE A 404 -3.65 11.65 -5.51
N ASP A 405 -4.53 10.78 -6.03
CA ASP A 405 -4.15 9.40 -6.36
C ASP A 405 -3.15 9.32 -7.51
N LYS A 406 -3.25 10.21 -8.51
CA LYS A 406 -2.28 10.27 -9.61
C LYS A 406 -0.91 10.74 -9.12
N ARG A 407 -0.88 11.64 -8.13
CA ARG A 407 0.35 12.22 -7.57
C ARG A 407 0.96 11.40 -6.42
N SER A 408 0.13 10.68 -5.68
CA SER A 408 0.56 9.84 -4.55
C SER A 408 0.73 8.40 -5.03
N LYS A 409 1.92 7.82 -4.84
CA LYS A 409 2.21 6.40 -5.11
C LYS A 409 1.68 5.48 -3.98
N SER A 410 0.63 5.92 -3.27
CA SER A 410 0.18 5.29 -2.03
C SER A 410 -0.82 4.15 -2.25
N GLU A 411 -1.49 4.12 -3.41
CA GLU A 411 -2.63 3.24 -3.71
C GLU A 411 -3.77 3.31 -2.68
N LEU A 412 -3.81 4.36 -1.86
CA LEU A 412 -4.71 4.46 -0.70
C LEU A 412 -6.17 4.25 -1.07
N SER A 413 -6.64 4.97 -2.09
CA SER A 413 -8.03 4.91 -2.53
C SER A 413 -8.38 3.51 -3.01
N SER A 414 -7.51 2.88 -3.81
CA SER A 414 -7.72 1.51 -4.24
C SER A 414 -7.81 0.53 -3.07
N LYS A 415 -7.01 0.70 -2.01
CA LYS A 415 -6.98 -0.18 -0.85
C LYS A 415 -8.21 0.00 0.06
N LEU A 416 -8.58 1.25 0.35
CA LEU A 416 -9.77 1.55 1.16
C LEU A 416 -11.07 1.23 0.43
N LEU A 417 -11.07 1.34 -0.91
CA LEU A 417 -12.19 0.97 -1.78
C LEU A 417 -12.13 -0.49 -2.23
N SER A 418 -11.03 -1.21 -2.01
CA SER A 418 -10.89 -2.61 -2.42
C SER A 418 -11.86 -3.46 -1.60
N ILE A 419 -12.69 -4.21 -2.33
CA ILE A 419 -13.79 -4.97 -1.75
C ILE A 419 -13.44 -6.45 -1.83
N LYS A 420 -12.62 -6.94 -0.88
CA LYS A 420 -12.34 -8.38 -0.80
C LYS A 420 -13.53 -9.17 -0.25
N ASP A 421 -14.34 -8.58 0.64
CA ASP A 421 -15.37 -9.30 1.39
C ASP A 421 -16.82 -8.98 1.02
N ILE A 422 -17.16 -8.76 -0.26
CA ILE A 422 -18.59 -8.69 -0.60
C ILE A 422 -19.23 -10.02 -0.17
N ALA A 423 -19.92 -10.03 0.97
CA ALA A 423 -21.17 -10.77 1.04
C ALA A 423 -22.02 -10.13 -0.05
N ASP A 424 -22.25 -10.89 -1.13
CA ASP A 424 -22.97 -10.47 -2.36
C ASP A 424 -24.46 -10.19 -2.06
N ASP A 425 -24.77 -9.57 -0.91
CA ASP A 425 -26.11 -9.13 -0.58
C ASP A 425 -26.31 -7.71 -1.13
N ALA A 426 -27.17 -7.60 -2.15
CA ALA A 426 -27.55 -6.34 -2.79
C ALA A 426 -27.96 -5.22 -1.79
N LYS A 427 -28.36 -5.60 -0.57
CA LYS A 427 -28.71 -4.70 0.52
C LYS A 427 -27.50 -3.90 1.04
N SER A 428 -26.34 -4.53 1.20
CA SER A 428 -25.10 -3.87 1.66
C SER A 428 -24.59 -2.87 0.63
N THR A 429 -24.55 -3.27 -0.65
CA THR A 429 -24.17 -2.39 -1.78
C THR A 429 -25.11 -1.19 -1.89
N SER A 430 -26.43 -1.41 -1.75
CA SER A 430 -27.40 -0.31 -1.77
C SER A 430 -27.22 0.67 -0.62
N ALA A 431 -26.92 0.19 0.60
CA ALA A 431 -26.67 1.05 1.75
C ALA A 431 -25.42 1.92 1.56
N GLN A 432 -24.37 1.36 0.96
CA GLN A 432 -23.13 2.09 0.66
C GLN A 432 -23.35 3.19 -0.37
N ILE A 433 -24.04 2.87 -1.47
CA ILE A 433 -24.34 3.86 -2.51
C ILE A 433 -25.19 4.99 -1.93
N LYS A 434 -26.19 4.68 -1.10
CA LYS A 434 -26.99 5.71 -0.42
C LYS A 434 -26.12 6.59 0.50
N HIS A 435 -25.15 6.02 1.18
CA HIS A 435 -24.22 6.78 2.02
C HIS A 435 -23.30 7.68 1.18
N LEU A 436 -22.72 7.17 0.09
CA LEU A 436 -21.91 7.96 -0.85
C LEU A 436 -22.72 9.06 -1.54
N GLN A 437 -23.98 8.79 -1.90
CA GLN A 437 -24.90 9.81 -2.44
C GLN A 437 -25.19 10.91 -1.41
N LYS A 438 -25.30 10.56 -0.12
CA LYS A 438 -25.44 11.53 0.96
C LYS A 438 -24.17 12.38 1.11
N LEU A 439 -23.00 11.75 1.15
CA LEU A 439 -21.71 12.44 1.23
C LEU A 439 -21.49 13.36 0.01
N PHE A 440 -21.86 12.89 -1.20
CA PHE A 440 -21.83 13.70 -2.41
C PHE A 440 -22.67 14.97 -2.24
N GLN A 441 -23.89 14.85 -1.71
CA GLN A 441 -24.77 15.99 -1.48
C GLN A 441 -24.21 16.95 -0.42
N GLU A 442 -23.66 16.43 0.68
CA GLU A 442 -23.00 17.23 1.72
C GLU A 442 -21.81 18.00 1.14
N GLN A 443 -21.02 17.33 0.30
CA GLN A 443 -19.86 17.93 -0.34
C GLN A 443 -20.26 19.08 -1.28
N LEU A 444 -21.29 18.86 -2.10
CA LEU A 444 -21.88 19.85 -3.00
C LEU A 444 -22.34 21.11 -2.24
N THR A 445 -22.89 20.95 -1.03
CA THR A 445 -23.33 22.07 -0.17
C THR A 445 -22.20 22.74 0.62
N SER A 446 -21.09 22.05 0.84
CA SER A 446 -19.97 22.54 1.67
C SER A 446 -18.99 23.45 0.92
N GLY A 447 -19.11 23.57 -0.41
CA GLY A 447 -18.19 24.36 -1.25
C GLY A 447 -16.82 23.69 -1.48
N ASN A 448 -16.70 22.38 -1.25
CA ASN A 448 -15.47 21.63 -1.52
C ASN A 448 -15.43 21.15 -2.98
N ASP A 449 -14.60 21.79 -3.80
CA ASP A 449 -14.41 21.56 -5.23
C ASP A 449 -13.68 20.24 -5.61
N ASN A 450 -13.47 19.30 -4.69
CA ASN A 450 -12.80 18.03 -4.96
C ASN A 450 -13.77 16.83 -5.02
N PRO A 451 -14.41 16.50 -6.16
CA PRO A 451 -15.51 15.52 -6.30
C PRO A 451 -15.16 14.03 -6.07
N TRP A 452 -14.30 13.70 -5.10
CA TRP A 452 -13.86 12.33 -4.79
C TRP A 452 -15.00 11.32 -4.60
N THR A 453 -16.17 11.78 -4.14
CA THR A 453 -17.37 10.94 -3.99
C THR A 453 -17.85 10.35 -5.32
N VAL A 454 -17.61 11.03 -6.44
CA VAL A 454 -17.94 10.55 -7.80
C VAL A 454 -17.04 9.37 -8.19
N ASP A 455 -15.73 9.48 -7.96
CA ASP A 455 -14.79 8.37 -8.18
C ASP A 455 -15.07 7.18 -7.25
N ALA A 456 -15.43 7.45 -5.99
CA ALA A 456 -15.80 6.41 -5.04
C ALA A 456 -17.07 5.64 -5.49
N LEU A 457 -18.07 6.34 -6.02
CA LEU A 457 -19.27 5.73 -6.59
C LEU A 457 -18.92 4.80 -7.78
N TYR A 458 -18.02 5.21 -8.66
CA TYR A 458 -17.52 4.38 -9.76
C TYR A 458 -16.83 3.12 -9.25
N CYS A 459 -15.89 3.26 -8.30
CA CYS A 459 -15.13 2.14 -7.75
C CYS A 459 -16.03 1.10 -7.08
N VAL A 460 -17.06 1.54 -6.34
CA VAL A 460 -18.05 0.62 -5.75
C VAL A 460 -18.78 -0.15 -6.83
N CYS A 461 -19.21 0.50 -7.92
CA CYS A 461 -19.88 -0.19 -9.03
C CYS A 461 -18.97 -1.22 -9.71
N ARG A 462 -17.72 -0.85 -10.03
CA ARG A 462 -16.77 -1.71 -10.73
C ARG A 462 -16.44 -2.99 -9.96
N ASN A 463 -16.41 -2.92 -8.62
CA ASN A 463 -16.03 -4.04 -7.76
C ASN A 463 -17.18 -5.01 -7.45
N ILE A 464 -18.40 -4.78 -7.94
CA ILE A 464 -19.51 -5.74 -7.79
C ILE A 464 -19.22 -6.98 -8.65
N LYS A 465 -19.25 -8.17 -8.03
CA LYS A 465 -18.98 -9.46 -8.68
C LYS A 465 -20.14 -9.94 -9.57
N ASP A 466 -21.37 -9.82 -9.08
CA ASP A 466 -22.57 -10.17 -9.83
C ASP A 466 -22.79 -9.17 -10.97
N GLY A 467 -22.70 -9.66 -12.22
CA GLY A 467 -22.80 -8.85 -13.41
C GLY A 467 -24.15 -8.14 -13.58
N ASP A 468 -25.26 -8.80 -13.25
CA ASP A 468 -26.60 -8.23 -13.41
C ASP A 468 -26.86 -7.17 -12.32
N VAL A 469 -26.46 -7.44 -11.07
CA VAL A 469 -26.51 -6.45 -9.98
C VAL A 469 -25.60 -5.26 -10.29
N ARG A 470 -24.41 -5.50 -10.86
CA ARG A 470 -23.48 -4.44 -11.27
C ARG A 470 -24.10 -3.55 -12.34
N LEU A 471 -24.70 -4.13 -13.37
CA LEU A 471 -25.39 -3.38 -14.42
C LEU A 471 -26.52 -2.52 -13.85
N GLU A 472 -27.40 -3.10 -13.02
CA GLU A 472 -28.52 -2.37 -12.39
C GLU A 472 -28.02 -1.22 -11.55
N THR A 473 -27.01 -1.47 -10.74
CA THR A 473 -26.41 -0.50 -9.82
C THR A 473 -25.71 0.64 -10.58
N SER A 474 -24.91 0.30 -11.59
CA SER A 474 -24.21 1.27 -12.45
C SER A 474 -25.19 2.21 -13.14
N GLY A 475 -26.33 1.68 -13.63
CA GLY A 475 -27.40 2.49 -14.22
C GLY A 475 -28.00 3.49 -13.22
N LYS A 476 -28.35 3.05 -12.01
CA LYS A 476 -28.90 3.92 -10.96
C LYS A 476 -27.91 5.00 -10.51
N VAL A 477 -26.61 4.67 -10.47
CA VAL A 477 -25.56 5.63 -10.15
C VAL A 477 -25.37 6.65 -11.29
N ALA A 478 -25.38 6.20 -12.56
CA ALA A 478 -25.33 7.09 -13.70
C ALA A 478 -26.52 8.05 -13.74
N GLU A 479 -27.75 7.57 -13.48
CA GLU A 479 -28.95 8.41 -13.35
C GLU A 479 -28.80 9.46 -12.25
N PHE A 480 -28.31 9.06 -11.07
CA PHE A 480 -28.07 9.98 -9.96
C PHE A 480 -27.05 11.06 -10.32
N LEU A 481 -25.90 10.68 -10.87
CA LEU A 481 -24.84 11.63 -11.25
C LEU A 481 -25.33 12.58 -12.36
N PHE A 482 -26.10 12.06 -13.31
CA PHE A 482 -26.68 12.84 -14.40
C PHE A 482 -27.69 13.87 -13.87
N GLU A 483 -28.60 13.49 -12.97
CA GLU A 483 -29.51 14.43 -12.30
C GLU A 483 -28.73 15.52 -11.54
N LYS A 484 -27.68 15.12 -10.80
CA LYS A 484 -26.90 16.03 -9.96
C LYS A 484 -25.96 16.95 -10.72
N MET A 485 -25.58 16.59 -11.93
CA MET A 485 -24.81 17.44 -12.83
C MET A 485 -25.57 18.72 -13.19
N PHE A 486 -26.89 18.63 -13.36
CA PHE A 486 -27.75 19.74 -13.76
C PHE A 486 -28.48 20.40 -12.59
N PHE A 487 -28.70 19.70 -11.46
CA PHE A 487 -29.44 20.24 -10.32
C PHE A 487 -28.72 20.00 -8.99
N LEU A 488 -28.37 21.08 -8.28
CA LEU A 488 -27.85 21.01 -6.91
C LEU A 488 -28.83 20.31 -5.95
N SER A 489 -30.15 20.51 -6.14
CA SER A 489 -31.20 19.83 -5.37
C SER A 489 -32.51 19.78 -6.15
N LYS A 490 -33.46 18.95 -5.70
CA LYS A 490 -34.82 18.89 -6.30
C LYS A 490 -35.58 20.22 -6.26
N LYS A 491 -35.09 21.23 -5.52
CA LYS A 491 -35.70 22.56 -5.36
C LYS A 491 -34.85 23.70 -5.93
N SER A 492 -33.60 23.46 -6.33
CA SER A 492 -32.70 24.48 -6.87
C SER A 492 -32.45 24.21 -8.35
N ALA A 493 -32.59 25.24 -9.19
CA ALA A 493 -32.31 25.20 -10.61
C ALA A 493 -30.84 25.52 -10.93
N GLU A 494 -30.00 25.74 -9.92
CA GLU A 494 -28.58 26.01 -10.13
C GLU A 494 -27.82 24.70 -10.49
N PRO A 495 -26.92 24.76 -11.49
CA PRO A 495 -26.08 23.63 -11.86
C PRO A 495 -24.99 23.35 -10.82
N ALA A 496 -24.45 22.12 -10.84
CA ALA A 496 -23.29 21.78 -10.03
C ALA A 496 -22.04 22.58 -10.45
N PRO A 497 -21.05 22.77 -9.56
CA PRO A 497 -19.78 23.40 -9.92
C PRO A 497 -19.12 22.67 -11.10
N GLU A 498 -18.43 23.41 -11.97
CA GLU A 498 -17.82 22.90 -13.21
C GLU A 498 -16.95 21.65 -12.97
N SER A 499 -16.16 21.64 -11.88
CA SER A 499 -15.33 20.49 -11.50
C SER A 499 -16.13 19.22 -11.20
N PHE A 500 -17.31 19.33 -10.59
CA PHE A 500 -18.22 18.21 -10.39
C PHE A 500 -18.83 17.76 -11.70
N GLN A 501 -19.22 18.70 -12.57
CA GLN A 501 -19.80 18.38 -13.88
C GLN A 501 -18.81 17.59 -14.74
N GLN A 502 -17.55 18.02 -14.81
CA GLN A 502 -16.48 17.32 -15.53
C GLN A 502 -16.25 15.89 -14.98
N MET A 503 -16.14 15.73 -13.66
CA MET A 503 -15.92 14.40 -13.08
C MET A 503 -17.14 13.49 -13.25
N CYS A 504 -18.37 14.03 -13.10
CA CYS A 504 -19.60 13.30 -13.40
C CYS A 504 -19.63 12.83 -14.85
N CYS A 505 -19.28 13.69 -15.82
CA CYS A 505 -19.23 13.31 -17.24
C CYS A 505 -18.25 12.15 -17.49
N SER A 506 -17.04 12.25 -16.95
CA SER A 506 -16.02 11.20 -17.06
C SER A 506 -16.50 9.88 -16.47
N VAL A 507 -17.07 9.90 -15.26
CA VAL A 507 -17.54 8.69 -14.58
C VAL A 507 -18.77 8.09 -15.23
N ILE A 508 -19.73 8.91 -15.69
CA ILE A 508 -20.90 8.42 -16.44
C ILE A 508 -20.43 7.69 -17.70
N SER A 509 -19.47 8.25 -18.45
CA SER A 509 -18.90 7.59 -19.63
C SER A 509 -18.21 6.26 -19.30
N LYS A 510 -17.44 6.19 -18.21
CA LYS A 510 -16.83 4.93 -17.72
C LYS A 510 -17.89 3.90 -17.33
N LEU A 511 -18.93 4.29 -16.59
CA LEU A 511 -20.03 3.39 -16.21
C LEU A 511 -20.75 2.83 -17.45
N ILE A 512 -21.00 3.67 -18.46
CA ILE A 512 -21.62 3.22 -19.71
C ILE A 512 -20.68 2.28 -20.46
N THR A 513 -19.39 2.59 -20.53
CA THR A 513 -18.38 1.72 -21.15
C THR A 513 -18.39 0.33 -20.50
N ASP A 514 -18.39 0.25 -19.17
CA ASP A 514 -18.44 -1.01 -18.43
C ASP A 514 -19.74 -1.78 -18.70
N MET A 515 -20.88 -1.08 -18.81
CA MET A 515 -22.15 -1.70 -19.20
C MET A 515 -22.09 -2.27 -20.62
N VAL A 516 -21.51 -1.53 -21.58
CA VAL A 516 -21.40 -1.96 -22.99
C VAL A 516 -20.45 -3.15 -23.14
N LEU A 517 -19.33 -3.14 -22.42
CA LEU A 517 -18.36 -4.24 -22.44
C LEU A 517 -18.92 -5.49 -21.78
N HIS A 518 -19.72 -5.36 -20.72
CA HIS A 518 -20.37 -6.51 -20.06
C HIS A 518 -21.35 -7.23 -21.01
N GLU A 519 -22.18 -6.49 -21.75
CA GLU A 519 -23.05 -7.12 -22.76
C GLU A 519 -22.25 -7.81 -23.86
N SER A 520 -21.13 -7.20 -24.26
CA SER A 520 -20.22 -7.76 -25.27
C SER A 520 -19.60 -9.09 -24.81
N SER A 521 -19.20 -9.18 -23.54
CA SER A 521 -18.58 -10.37 -22.96
C SER A 521 -19.61 -11.47 -22.70
N ALA A 522 -20.78 -11.13 -22.16
CA ALA A 522 -21.89 -12.06 -21.97
C ALA A 522 -22.33 -12.69 -23.30
N TYR A 523 -22.31 -11.94 -24.40
CA TYR A 523 -22.54 -12.48 -25.74
C TYR A 523 -21.44 -13.44 -26.19
N ASN A 524 -20.16 -13.08 -26.01
CA ASN A 524 -19.03 -13.90 -26.48
C ASN A 524 -18.88 -15.23 -25.72
N THR A 525 -19.37 -15.32 -24.48
CA THR A 525 -19.34 -16.55 -23.67
C THR A 525 -20.50 -17.52 -23.98
N MET A 526 -21.50 -17.11 -24.77
CA MET A 526 -22.54 -18.01 -25.26
C MET A 526 -21.95 -18.96 -26.32
N THR A 527 -22.06 -20.27 -26.10
CA THR A 527 -21.57 -21.31 -27.02
C THR A 527 -22.15 -21.13 -28.43
N LYS A 528 -21.30 -21.30 -29.45
CA LYS A 528 -21.66 -21.19 -30.89
C LYS A 528 -22.77 -22.16 -31.36
N GLU A 529 -23.17 -23.12 -30.53
CA GLU A 529 -24.14 -24.17 -30.89
C GLU A 529 -25.59 -23.69 -30.91
N ASP A 530 -25.91 -22.50 -30.41
CA ASP A 530 -27.27 -21.94 -30.46
C ASP A 530 -27.32 -20.55 -31.13
N GLU A 531 -27.21 -20.47 -32.46
CA GLU A 531 -27.52 -19.24 -33.22
C GLU A 531 -28.93 -18.70 -32.89
N LYS A 532 -29.88 -19.59 -32.58
CA LYS A 532 -31.24 -19.23 -32.12
C LYS A 532 -31.26 -18.63 -30.72
N SER A 533 -30.32 -18.98 -29.84
CA SER A 533 -30.20 -18.40 -28.49
C SER A 533 -29.48 -17.05 -28.53
N GLN A 534 -28.58 -16.82 -29.50
CA GLN A 534 -27.90 -15.53 -29.71
C GLN A 534 -28.85 -14.44 -30.22
N ALA A 535 -29.64 -14.70 -31.27
CA ALA A 535 -30.68 -13.77 -31.73
C ALA A 535 -31.79 -13.54 -30.69
N LYS A 536 -32.01 -14.52 -29.80
CA LYS A 536 -32.96 -14.42 -28.69
C LYS A 536 -32.38 -13.65 -27.49
N TYR A 537 -31.07 -13.71 -27.25
CA TYR A 537 -30.36 -12.97 -26.20
C TYR A 537 -30.57 -11.46 -26.37
N TRP A 538 -30.28 -10.94 -27.56
CA TRP A 538 -30.51 -9.53 -27.88
C TRP A 538 -32.00 -9.14 -27.90
N LYS A 539 -32.92 -10.09 -28.04
CA LYS A 539 -34.38 -9.86 -27.95
C LYS A 539 -34.94 -9.92 -26.53
N GLN A 540 -34.33 -10.69 -25.61
CA GLN A 540 -34.84 -10.91 -24.24
C GLN A 540 -34.10 -10.14 -23.14
N LYS A 541 -32.79 -9.89 -23.30
CA LYS A 541 -31.93 -9.32 -22.24
C LYS A 541 -31.52 -7.87 -22.49
N LEU A 542 -31.79 -7.34 -23.69
CA LEU A 542 -31.28 -6.05 -24.12
C LEU A 542 -32.19 -4.89 -23.71
N ASP A 543 -32.11 -4.50 -22.44
CA ASP A 543 -32.71 -3.25 -21.98
C ASP A 543 -31.65 -2.14 -21.89
N TRP A 544 -31.26 -1.62 -23.06
CA TRP A 544 -30.56 -0.32 -23.17
C TRP A 544 -31.42 0.86 -22.69
N GLY A 545 -32.62 0.59 -22.14
CA GLY A 545 -33.53 1.57 -21.56
C GLY A 545 -32.88 2.49 -20.54
N LYS A 546 -31.73 2.12 -19.95
CA LYS A 546 -30.95 3.02 -19.07
C LYS A 546 -30.33 4.20 -19.83
N VAL A 547 -29.70 3.96 -20.99
CA VAL A 547 -29.15 5.04 -21.84
C VAL A 547 -30.29 5.86 -22.44
N GLU A 548 -31.36 5.19 -22.90
CA GLU A 548 -32.57 5.86 -23.38
C GLU A 548 -33.21 6.74 -22.29
N LYS A 549 -33.25 6.27 -21.03
CA LYS A 549 -33.75 7.03 -19.89
C LYS A 549 -32.90 8.25 -19.55
N LEU A 550 -31.57 8.19 -19.69
CA LEU A 550 -30.71 9.37 -19.52
C LEU A 550 -31.00 10.43 -20.60
N ASN A 551 -31.16 10.01 -21.86
CA ASN A 551 -31.58 10.91 -22.94
C ASN A 551 -32.98 11.49 -22.69
N GLU A 552 -33.95 10.69 -22.22
CA GLU A 552 -35.28 11.17 -21.85
C GLU A 552 -35.26 12.14 -20.66
N MET A 553 -34.37 11.92 -19.69
CA MET A 553 -34.16 12.85 -18.58
C MET A 553 -33.67 14.20 -19.09
N TYR A 554 -32.70 14.18 -20.00
CA TYR A 554 -32.20 15.39 -20.64
C TYR A 554 -33.28 16.13 -21.44
N ASP A 555 -34.04 15.43 -22.30
CA ASP A 555 -35.13 16.04 -23.09
C ASP A 555 -36.14 16.76 -22.19
N LYS A 556 -36.48 16.16 -21.03
CA LYS A 556 -37.36 16.79 -20.02
C LYS A 556 -36.71 18.04 -19.44
N MET A 557 -35.44 17.99 -19.07
CA MET A 557 -34.70 19.14 -18.50
C MET A 557 -34.57 20.30 -19.49
N GLN A 558 -34.30 19.99 -20.76
CA GLN A 558 -34.23 20.98 -21.84
C GLN A 558 -35.61 21.61 -22.09
N SER A 559 -36.68 20.81 -22.13
CA SER A 559 -38.04 21.32 -22.31
C SER A 559 -38.52 22.25 -21.18
N SER A 560 -37.92 22.13 -20.00
CA SER A 560 -38.15 23.02 -18.85
C SER A 560 -37.26 24.28 -18.82
N SER A 561 -36.49 24.54 -19.88
CA SER A 561 -35.60 25.70 -20.04
C SER A 561 -34.47 25.80 -18.99
N VAL A 562 -34.13 24.69 -18.33
CA VAL A 562 -33.15 24.69 -17.23
C VAL A 562 -31.70 24.70 -17.71
N VAL A 563 -31.45 24.21 -18.92
CA VAL A 563 -30.10 24.06 -19.48
C VAL A 563 -30.00 24.88 -20.77
N SER A 564 -29.06 25.83 -20.82
CA SER A 564 -28.75 26.63 -22.02
C SER A 564 -27.62 25.97 -22.80
N ILE A 565 -27.92 25.51 -24.02
CA ILE A 565 -27.04 24.69 -24.84
C ILE A 565 -27.20 25.10 -26.32
N SER A 566 -26.24 24.75 -27.17
CA SER A 566 -26.28 24.99 -28.61
C SER A 566 -27.60 24.49 -29.21
N GLU A 567 -28.36 25.39 -29.84
CA GLU A 567 -29.65 25.04 -30.44
C GLU A 567 -29.51 23.97 -31.52
N ASP A 568 -28.39 23.94 -32.23
CA ASP A 568 -28.19 23.09 -33.39
C ASP A 568 -27.89 21.63 -32.99
N GLU A 569 -27.08 21.43 -31.95
CA GLU A 569 -26.82 20.08 -31.43
C GLU A 569 -28.08 19.47 -30.82
N ALA A 570 -28.85 20.26 -30.07
CA ALA A 570 -30.07 19.77 -29.45
C ALA A 570 -31.18 19.47 -30.48
N LYS A 571 -31.25 20.23 -31.58
CA LYS A 571 -32.11 19.91 -32.73
C LYS A 571 -31.70 18.59 -33.37
N ALA A 572 -30.41 18.37 -33.63
CA ALA A 572 -29.91 17.12 -34.20
C ALA A 572 -30.21 15.90 -33.30
N ARG A 573 -29.96 16.00 -31.99
CA ARG A 573 -30.28 14.96 -30.99
C ARG A 573 -31.76 14.61 -30.96
N SER A 574 -32.62 15.62 -30.81
CA SER A 574 -34.07 15.42 -30.72
C SER A 574 -34.67 14.85 -32.02
N ALA A 575 -34.14 15.24 -33.18
CA ALA A 575 -34.51 14.67 -34.48
C ALA A 575 -34.12 13.18 -34.56
N ALA A 576 -32.88 12.83 -34.22
CA ALA A 576 -32.38 11.45 -34.26
C ALA A 576 -33.16 10.53 -33.31
N LEU A 577 -33.40 10.96 -32.06
CA LEU A 577 -34.19 10.21 -31.08
C LEU A 577 -35.65 10.03 -31.54
N THR A 578 -36.23 11.05 -32.18
CA THR A 578 -37.58 10.96 -32.74
C THR A 578 -37.63 10.00 -33.93
N ALA A 579 -36.62 10.01 -34.79
CA ALA A 579 -36.52 9.10 -35.92
C ALA A 579 -36.39 7.65 -35.46
N VAL A 580 -35.60 7.36 -34.42
CA VAL A 580 -35.56 6.03 -33.78
C VAL A 580 -36.92 5.62 -33.20
N LYS A 581 -37.65 6.54 -32.54
CA LYS A 581 -39.01 6.28 -32.02
C LYS A 581 -40.01 5.95 -33.15
N LYS A 582 -39.89 6.58 -34.32
CA LYS A 582 -40.68 6.23 -35.52
C LYS A 582 -40.27 4.87 -36.07
N LEU A 583 -38.97 4.62 -36.15
CA LEU A 583 -38.37 3.37 -36.62
C LEU A 583 -38.88 2.19 -35.77
N LYS A 584 -38.92 2.33 -34.43
CA LYS A 584 -39.44 1.31 -33.49
C LYS A 584 -40.91 0.92 -33.76
N LYS A 585 -41.69 1.79 -34.40
CA LYS A 585 -43.11 1.54 -34.77
C LYS A 585 -43.28 0.94 -36.16
N SER A 586 -42.22 0.89 -36.95
CA SER A 586 -42.24 0.39 -38.33
C SER A 586 -41.96 -1.11 -38.39
N LYS A 587 -42.34 -1.77 -39.50
CA LYS A 587 -42.06 -3.21 -39.72
C LYS A 587 -40.66 -3.38 -40.33
N ILE A 588 -39.62 -3.17 -39.52
CA ILE A 588 -38.21 -3.40 -39.89
C ILE A 588 -37.70 -4.62 -39.10
N ASP A 589 -36.62 -5.21 -39.58
CA ASP A 589 -35.90 -6.24 -38.83
C ASP A 589 -35.49 -5.74 -37.42
N ASN A 590 -35.76 -6.56 -36.41
CA ASN A 590 -35.54 -6.18 -35.01
C ASN A 590 -34.05 -5.99 -34.68
N GLU A 591 -33.13 -6.71 -35.32
CA GLU A 591 -31.69 -6.59 -35.04
C GLU A 591 -31.14 -5.29 -35.63
N LEU A 592 -31.53 -4.98 -36.88
CA LEU A 592 -31.22 -3.69 -37.52
C LEU A 592 -31.77 -2.50 -36.70
N MET A 593 -33.02 -2.60 -36.26
CA MET A 593 -33.66 -1.64 -35.36
C MET A 593 -32.84 -1.38 -34.09
N LEU A 594 -32.40 -2.46 -33.43
CA LEU A 594 -31.66 -2.38 -32.17
C LEU A 594 -30.25 -1.82 -32.38
N GLY A 595 -29.55 -2.21 -33.45
CA GLY A 595 -28.23 -1.68 -33.78
C GLY A 595 -28.27 -0.17 -34.06
N ILE A 596 -29.25 0.31 -34.83
CA ILE A 596 -29.44 1.74 -35.10
C ILE A 596 -29.83 2.49 -33.81
N SER A 597 -30.71 1.91 -32.98
CA SER A 597 -31.05 2.50 -31.70
C SER A 597 -29.83 2.59 -30.76
N LEU A 598 -28.93 1.62 -30.77
CA LEU A 598 -27.75 1.58 -29.90
C LEU A 598 -26.79 2.73 -30.23
N ILE A 599 -26.45 2.90 -31.51
CA ILE A 599 -25.53 3.96 -31.95
C ILE A 599 -26.13 5.36 -31.72
N VAL A 600 -27.40 5.57 -32.08
CA VAL A 600 -28.07 6.87 -31.90
C VAL A 600 -28.15 7.25 -30.42
N GLN A 601 -28.56 6.33 -29.54
CA GLN A 601 -28.71 6.63 -28.12
C GLN A 601 -27.37 6.97 -27.46
N ASN A 602 -26.28 6.27 -27.83
CA ASN A 602 -24.96 6.54 -27.28
C ASN A 602 -24.34 7.83 -27.84
N LEU A 603 -24.47 8.11 -29.14
CA LEU A 603 -23.99 9.37 -29.72
C LEU A 603 -24.73 10.59 -29.18
N SER A 604 -26.05 10.48 -29.00
CA SER A 604 -26.84 11.54 -28.35
C SER A 604 -26.35 11.81 -26.92
N LEU A 605 -26.06 10.76 -26.15
CA LEU A 605 -25.55 10.91 -24.79
C LEU A 605 -24.13 11.46 -24.76
N GLN A 606 -23.24 11.02 -25.66
CA GLN A 606 -21.88 11.57 -25.77
C GLN A 606 -21.89 13.05 -26.12
N SER A 607 -22.78 13.47 -27.03
CA SER A 607 -22.96 14.89 -27.35
C SER A 607 -23.35 15.70 -26.10
N ILE A 608 -24.25 15.19 -25.25
CA ILE A 608 -24.60 15.85 -23.97
C ILE A 608 -23.38 15.95 -23.03
N LEU A 609 -22.61 14.87 -22.88
CA LEU A 609 -21.47 14.83 -21.97
C LEU A 609 -20.32 15.75 -22.42
N LEU A 610 -20.10 15.87 -23.73
CA LEU A 610 -19.10 16.78 -24.30
C LEU A 610 -19.48 18.24 -24.11
N GLU A 611 -20.76 18.55 -24.29
CA GLU A 611 -21.28 19.91 -24.19
C GLU A 611 -21.24 20.44 -22.74
N VAL A 612 -21.42 19.55 -21.75
CA VAL A 612 -21.37 19.91 -20.32
C VAL A 612 -19.96 19.77 -19.73
N GLY A 613 -19.14 18.88 -20.29
CA GLY A 613 -17.80 18.57 -19.80
C GLY A 613 -16.69 19.50 -20.29
N THR A 614 -16.99 20.70 -20.82
CA THR A 614 -16.00 21.58 -21.43
C THR A 614 -14.98 22.13 -20.42
N GLY A 615 -13.86 21.42 -20.31
CA GLY A 615 -12.61 21.84 -19.70
C GLY A 615 -11.65 20.65 -19.67
N GLU A 616 -10.41 20.84 -20.15
CA GLU A 616 -9.24 19.91 -20.18
C GLU A 616 -9.50 18.42 -19.83
N SER A 617 -10.48 17.77 -20.46
CA SER A 617 -10.83 16.38 -20.18
C SER A 617 -10.45 15.50 -21.36
N GLU A 618 -10.03 14.25 -21.06
CA GLU A 618 -9.62 13.19 -21.97
C GLU A 618 -10.71 12.77 -23.01
N MET A 619 -11.81 13.53 -23.14
CA MET A 619 -12.89 13.34 -24.11
C MET A 619 -12.69 14.19 -25.38
N GLU A 620 -11.48 14.23 -25.94
CA GLU A 620 -11.27 14.82 -27.27
C GLU A 620 -11.84 13.89 -28.34
N VAL A 621 -13.16 13.99 -28.59
CA VAL A 621 -13.80 13.40 -29.76
C VAL A 621 -13.70 14.42 -30.88
N ASN A 622 -12.84 14.16 -31.86
CA ASN A 622 -12.64 15.03 -33.01
C ASN A 622 -13.62 14.64 -34.14
N ILE A 623 -14.93 14.62 -33.83
CA ILE A 623 -15.98 14.43 -34.84
C ILE A 623 -17.12 15.41 -34.60
N ASP A 624 -17.70 15.87 -35.70
CA ASP A 624 -18.99 16.55 -35.74
C ASP A 624 -20.13 15.55 -35.41
N ILE A 625 -20.41 15.36 -34.12
CA ILE A 625 -21.51 14.50 -33.66
C ILE A 625 -22.87 14.98 -34.20
N PRO A 626 -23.18 16.29 -34.25
CA PRO A 626 -24.41 16.79 -34.89
C PRO A 626 -24.59 16.32 -36.34
N GLU A 627 -23.54 16.35 -37.16
CA GLU A 627 -23.56 15.85 -38.54
C GLU A 627 -23.88 14.34 -38.58
N LEU A 628 -23.18 13.53 -37.77
CA LEU A 628 -23.45 12.09 -37.69
C LEU A 628 -24.88 11.76 -37.23
N LEU A 629 -25.42 12.53 -36.28
CA LEU A 629 -26.81 12.36 -35.82
C LEU A 629 -27.82 12.75 -36.91
N SER A 630 -27.51 13.76 -37.72
CA SER A 630 -28.32 14.14 -38.89
C SER A 630 -28.33 13.01 -39.94
N ASP A 631 -27.16 12.43 -40.24
CA ASP A 631 -27.04 11.31 -41.18
C ASP A 631 -27.80 10.07 -40.69
N LEU A 632 -27.70 9.74 -39.40
CA LEU A 632 -28.49 8.67 -38.78
C LEU A 632 -29.99 8.96 -38.80
N THR A 633 -30.40 10.22 -38.64
CA THR A 633 -31.81 10.64 -38.75
C THR A 633 -32.32 10.37 -40.17
N MET A 634 -31.56 10.75 -41.19
CA MET A 634 -31.89 10.49 -42.60
C MET A 634 -32.00 8.99 -42.88
N CYS A 635 -31.08 8.18 -42.33
CA CYS A 635 -31.14 6.72 -42.43
C CYS A 635 -32.44 6.18 -41.82
N CYS A 636 -32.79 6.60 -40.61
CA CYS A 636 -34.00 6.16 -39.91
C CYS A 636 -35.28 6.54 -40.68
N ASP A 637 -35.39 7.78 -41.17
CA ASP A 637 -36.57 8.24 -41.91
C ASP A 637 -36.72 7.51 -43.26
N ARG A 638 -35.62 7.16 -43.93
CA ARG A 638 -35.64 6.35 -45.17
C ARG A 638 -36.03 4.90 -44.90
N LEU A 639 -35.48 4.28 -43.86
CA LEU A 639 -35.81 2.91 -43.49
C LEU A 639 -37.26 2.76 -43.02
N SER A 640 -37.82 3.78 -42.36
CA SER A 640 -39.23 3.78 -41.92
C SER A 640 -40.24 4.10 -43.03
N SER A 641 -39.82 4.74 -44.12
CA SER A 641 -40.70 5.09 -45.25
C SER A 641 -40.50 4.13 -46.43
N LYS A 642 -41.55 3.39 -46.83
CA LYS A 642 -41.52 2.40 -47.93
C LYS A 642 -41.26 2.98 -49.35
N LYS A 643 -40.67 4.16 -49.51
CA LYS A 643 -40.42 4.82 -50.79
C LYS A 643 -38.93 5.12 -50.96
N ASN A 644 -38.19 4.21 -51.59
CA ASN A 644 -36.89 4.56 -52.16
C ASN A 644 -37.11 5.40 -53.43
N LYS A 645 -36.71 6.67 -53.41
CA LYS A 645 -36.53 7.45 -54.63
C LYS A 645 -35.28 6.92 -55.35
N LYS A 646 -35.32 6.83 -56.67
CA LYS A 646 -34.30 6.19 -57.54
C LYS A 646 -32.88 6.80 -57.50
N ASN A 647 -32.66 7.92 -56.80
CA ASN A 647 -31.40 8.68 -56.80
C ASN A 647 -30.80 8.92 -55.40
N ASP A 648 -31.34 8.29 -54.34
CA ASP A 648 -30.85 8.52 -52.97
C ASP A 648 -29.82 7.44 -52.57
N LEU A 649 -28.75 7.85 -51.86
CA LEU A 649 -27.77 6.93 -51.26
C LEU A 649 -28.46 5.85 -50.39
N ASP A 650 -27.96 4.63 -50.49
CA ASP A 650 -28.43 3.48 -49.69
C ASP A 650 -28.28 3.79 -48.19
N PRO A 651 -29.37 3.71 -47.38
CA PRO A 651 -29.30 3.93 -45.94
C PRO A 651 -28.26 3.05 -45.22
N MET A 652 -27.97 1.85 -45.76
CA MET A 652 -26.96 0.97 -45.20
C MET A 652 -25.53 1.45 -45.45
N VAL A 653 -25.28 2.15 -46.57
CA VAL A 653 -23.97 2.76 -46.86
C VAL A 653 -23.73 3.93 -45.90
N VAL A 654 -24.69 4.84 -45.76
CA VAL A 654 -24.60 5.96 -44.81
C VAL A 654 -24.41 5.48 -43.37
N LEU A 655 -25.14 4.45 -42.94
CA LEU A 655 -24.95 3.83 -41.63
C LEU A 655 -23.55 3.25 -41.45
N THR A 656 -22.99 2.66 -42.50
CA THR A 656 -21.63 2.09 -42.48
C THR A 656 -20.56 3.17 -42.38
N ASP A 657 -20.72 4.27 -43.12
CA ASP A 657 -19.82 5.43 -43.07
C ASP A 657 -19.80 6.07 -41.68
N VAL A 658 -20.98 6.21 -41.05
CA VAL A 658 -21.10 6.67 -39.65
C VAL A 658 -20.37 5.73 -38.69
N LEU A 659 -20.54 4.41 -38.82
CA LEU A 659 -19.85 3.45 -37.96
C LEU A 659 -18.32 3.52 -38.13
N ILE A 660 -17.82 3.72 -39.35
CA ILE A 660 -16.40 3.88 -39.63
C ILE A 660 -15.86 5.18 -39.01
N ALA A 661 -16.59 6.29 -39.16
CA ALA A 661 -16.21 7.58 -38.58
C ALA A 661 -16.15 7.51 -37.05
N VAL A 662 -17.10 6.81 -36.42
CA VAL A 662 -17.13 6.61 -34.96
C VAL A 662 -16.01 5.67 -34.49
N GLU A 663 -15.72 4.60 -35.24
CA GLU A 663 -14.64 3.64 -34.92
C GLU A 663 -13.25 4.28 -35.00
N SER A 664 -13.06 5.26 -35.89
CA SER A 664 -11.77 5.93 -36.04
C SER A 664 -11.37 6.79 -34.84
N GLN A 665 -12.26 6.97 -33.85
CA GLN A 665 -11.98 7.75 -32.65
C GLN A 665 -11.16 6.99 -31.61
N PRO A 666 -10.34 7.71 -30.81
CA PRO A 666 -9.61 7.13 -29.68
C PRO A 666 -10.51 6.95 -28.43
N SER A 667 -11.76 6.50 -28.60
CA SER A 667 -12.71 6.29 -27.49
C SER A 667 -13.10 4.83 -27.35
N MET A 668 -12.77 4.25 -26.18
CA MET A 668 -13.12 2.86 -25.86
C MET A 668 -14.64 2.61 -25.89
N LEU A 669 -15.42 3.59 -25.43
CA LEU A 669 -16.88 3.53 -25.47
C LEU A 669 -17.37 3.48 -26.91
N LEU A 670 -16.94 4.42 -27.75
CA LEU A 670 -17.39 4.52 -29.14
C LEU A 670 -17.06 3.24 -29.93
N ARG A 671 -15.86 2.68 -29.76
CA ARG A 671 -15.48 1.41 -30.37
C ARG A 671 -16.33 0.23 -29.88
N ALA A 672 -16.61 0.17 -28.58
CA ALA A 672 -17.48 -0.88 -28.02
C ALA A 672 -18.92 -0.77 -28.55
N VAL A 673 -19.42 0.46 -28.68
CA VAL A 673 -20.74 0.79 -29.26
C VAL A 673 -20.78 0.41 -30.74
N VAL A 674 -19.78 0.77 -31.55
CA VAL A 674 -19.69 0.40 -32.97
C VAL A 674 -19.64 -1.11 -33.13
N LYS A 675 -18.80 -1.81 -32.36
CA LYS A 675 -18.70 -3.27 -32.40
C LYS A 675 -20.04 -3.95 -32.12
N ASN A 676 -20.79 -3.50 -31.11
CA ASN A 676 -22.10 -4.07 -30.80
C ASN A 676 -23.18 -3.68 -31.81
N SER A 677 -23.15 -2.45 -32.32
CA SER A 677 -24.07 -1.98 -33.37
C SER A 677 -23.86 -2.77 -34.66
N PHE A 678 -22.61 -2.86 -35.12
CA PHE A 678 -22.24 -3.56 -36.35
C PHE A 678 -22.57 -5.05 -36.27
N ARG A 679 -22.35 -5.70 -35.11
CA ARG A 679 -22.78 -7.11 -34.90
C ARG A 679 -24.27 -7.30 -35.22
N LEU A 680 -25.13 -6.38 -34.77
CA LEU A 680 -26.58 -6.44 -34.99
C LEU A 680 -26.98 -6.03 -36.42
N ILE A 681 -26.20 -5.17 -37.08
CA ILE A 681 -26.50 -4.63 -38.42
C ILE A 681 -25.94 -5.52 -39.54
N SER A 682 -24.88 -6.30 -39.26
CA SER A 682 -24.09 -7.03 -40.26
C SER A 682 -24.88 -7.98 -41.15
N SER A 683 -25.97 -8.56 -40.65
CA SER A 683 -26.84 -9.47 -41.41
C SER A 683 -27.63 -8.77 -42.53
N GLN A 684 -27.74 -7.44 -42.47
CA GLN A 684 -28.46 -6.59 -43.41
C GLN A 684 -27.53 -5.73 -44.28
N SER A 685 -26.21 -5.89 -44.18
CA SER A 685 -25.24 -5.13 -44.96
C SER A 685 -25.38 -5.39 -46.47
N THR A 686 -25.41 -4.33 -47.27
CA THR A 686 -25.47 -4.43 -48.74
C THR A 686 -24.07 -4.56 -49.35
N ALA A 687 -24.00 -5.00 -50.60
CA ALA A 687 -22.71 -5.12 -51.31
C ALA A 687 -21.93 -3.80 -51.31
N SER A 688 -22.63 -2.67 -51.54
CA SER A 688 -22.04 -1.34 -51.49
C SER A 688 -21.56 -0.92 -50.09
N SER A 689 -22.23 -1.36 -49.02
CA SER A 689 -21.75 -1.15 -47.65
C SER A 689 -20.45 -1.92 -47.37
N ILE A 690 -20.32 -3.14 -47.90
CA ILE A 690 -19.10 -3.95 -47.75
C ILE A 690 -17.96 -3.34 -48.57
N GLU A 691 -18.25 -2.85 -49.78
CA GLU A 691 -17.27 -2.10 -50.59
C GLU A 691 -16.74 -0.88 -49.85
N ALA A 692 -17.58 -0.09 -49.18
CA ALA A 692 -17.14 1.05 -48.36
C ALA A 692 -16.16 0.64 -47.22
N ILE A 693 -16.43 -0.48 -46.54
CA ILE A 693 -15.51 -1.02 -45.51
C ILE A 693 -14.19 -1.45 -46.15
N LEU A 694 -14.26 -2.16 -47.28
CA LEU A 694 -13.08 -2.63 -48.01
C LEU A 694 -12.23 -1.46 -48.52
N ASP A 695 -12.84 -0.39 -49.03
CA ASP A 695 -12.12 0.80 -49.50
C ASP A 695 -11.34 1.48 -48.36
N VAL A 696 -11.91 1.54 -47.16
CA VAL A 696 -11.22 2.08 -45.97
C VAL A 696 -10.08 1.15 -45.51
N LEU A 697 -10.26 -0.17 -45.56
CA LEU A 697 -9.20 -1.13 -45.24
C LEU A 697 -8.07 -1.11 -46.27
N MET A 698 -8.41 -1.05 -47.56
CA MET A 698 -7.46 -0.99 -48.67
C MET A 698 -6.70 0.33 -48.69
N SER A 699 -7.38 1.45 -48.41
CA SER A 699 -6.70 2.75 -48.29
C SER A 699 -5.72 2.76 -47.10
N ARG A 700 -6.08 2.21 -45.94
CA ARG A 700 -5.13 1.99 -44.83
C ARG A 700 -3.94 1.11 -45.25
N HIS A 701 -4.20 0.01 -45.94
CA HIS A 701 -3.15 -0.89 -46.43
C HIS A 701 -2.22 -0.21 -47.45
N THR A 702 -2.73 0.71 -48.29
CA THR A 702 -1.89 1.50 -49.22
C THR A 702 -1.10 2.60 -48.51
N VAL A 703 -1.58 3.13 -47.39
CA VAL A 703 -0.84 4.08 -46.54
C VAL A 703 0.25 3.35 -45.76
N ASP A 704 -0.03 2.16 -45.22
CA ASP A 704 0.97 1.31 -44.56
C ASP A 704 2.06 0.84 -45.52
N ILE A 705 1.72 0.51 -46.78
CA ILE A 705 2.72 0.20 -47.82
C ILE A 705 3.54 1.45 -48.21
N LYS A 706 2.93 2.64 -48.24
CA LYS A 706 3.63 3.90 -48.54
C LYS A 706 4.50 4.40 -47.38
N ASN A 707 4.14 4.11 -46.14
CA ASN A 707 4.94 4.41 -44.96
C ASN A 707 6.09 3.42 -44.80
N LYS A 708 5.85 2.11 -45.00
CA LYS A 708 6.93 1.10 -45.09
C LYS A 708 7.91 1.40 -46.23
N GLY A 709 7.43 1.88 -47.38
CA GLY A 709 8.29 2.32 -48.50
C GLY A 709 9.02 3.66 -48.28
N LYS A 710 8.79 4.35 -47.15
CA LYS A 710 9.51 5.58 -46.76
C LYS A 710 10.39 5.41 -45.52
N GLU A 711 10.28 4.29 -44.81
CA GLU A 711 11.14 3.93 -43.67
C GLU A 711 12.26 2.94 -44.01
N GLU A 712 12.35 2.43 -45.24
CA GLU A 712 13.56 1.74 -45.74
C GLU A 712 14.67 2.74 -46.15
N GLY A 713 15.04 3.59 -45.20
CA GLY A 713 16.12 4.56 -45.28
C GLY A 713 16.71 4.86 -43.91
N GLY A 714 16.81 3.86 -43.03
CA GLY A 714 17.44 3.99 -41.72
C GLY A 714 17.24 2.75 -40.84
N SER A 715 18.10 1.75 -41.03
CA SER A 715 18.56 0.72 -40.08
C SER A 715 17.67 0.37 -38.88
N ASP A 716 17.14 -0.87 -38.90
CA ASP A 716 17.17 -1.92 -37.84
C ASP A 716 17.86 -1.49 -36.53
N ASP A 717 17.36 -1.65 -35.30
CA ASP A 717 16.57 -2.69 -34.60
C ASP A 717 15.72 -2.01 -33.47
N GLU A 718 14.60 -2.51 -32.93
CA GLU A 718 14.49 -3.61 -31.95
C GLU A 718 12.99 -3.98 -31.69
N GLU A 719 12.77 -5.26 -31.38
CA GLU A 719 11.48 -5.92 -31.07
C GLU A 719 11.00 -5.69 -29.61
N GLU A 720 9.67 -5.69 -29.41
CA GLU A 720 9.05 -6.10 -28.13
C GLU A 720 8.87 -7.63 -28.11
N GLY A 721 9.27 -8.30 -27.02
CA GLY A 721 8.87 -9.69 -26.76
C GLY A 721 9.52 -10.31 -25.51
N GLU A 722 8.75 -10.37 -24.42
CA GLU A 722 9.06 -11.12 -23.20
C GLU A 722 9.43 -12.60 -23.45
N SER A 723 10.44 -13.12 -22.73
CA SER A 723 10.37 -14.28 -21.81
C SER A 723 11.71 -15.02 -21.66
N GLY A 724 12.01 -15.48 -20.44
CA GLY A 724 12.79 -16.70 -20.20
C GLY A 724 14.20 -16.56 -19.62
N GLU A 725 14.28 -16.67 -18.29
CA GLU A 725 15.21 -17.53 -17.52
C GLU A 725 16.76 -17.35 -17.57
N GLU A 726 17.29 -17.26 -16.33
CA GLU A 726 18.53 -17.85 -15.78
C GLU A 726 19.90 -17.15 -15.93
N GLU A 727 20.49 -16.91 -14.74
CA GLU A 727 21.91 -17.11 -14.31
C GLU A 727 23.02 -16.39 -15.10
N GLU A 728 24.14 -15.89 -14.58
CA GLU A 728 24.76 -15.67 -13.27
C GLU A 728 26.03 -14.82 -13.56
N GLU A 729 26.72 -14.40 -12.49
CA GLU A 729 28.15 -14.02 -12.43
C GLU A 729 28.63 -12.57 -12.70
N GLU A 730 29.74 -12.31 -12.01
CA GLU A 730 30.19 -11.10 -11.33
C GLU A 730 31.31 -10.35 -12.09
N GLU A 731 31.84 -9.31 -11.41
CA GLU A 731 33.17 -8.69 -11.57
C GLU A 731 33.34 -7.67 -12.73
N GLU A 732 34.07 -6.56 -12.64
CA GLU A 732 34.76 -5.77 -11.61
C GLU A 732 35.32 -4.51 -12.34
N GLU A 733 35.69 -3.47 -11.58
CA GLU A 733 36.64 -2.38 -11.97
C GLU A 733 36.26 -1.44 -13.16
N GLU A 734 36.70 -0.19 -13.31
CA GLU A 734 37.39 0.84 -12.52
C GLU A 734 37.16 2.18 -13.28
N GLU A 735 36.85 3.28 -12.56
CA GLU A 735 37.48 4.62 -12.67
C GLU A 735 36.92 5.61 -11.63
#